data_AF-A0A2S1T119-F1
#
_entry.id   AF-A0A2S1T119-F1
#
_cell.length_a   1.000
_cell.length_b   1.000
_cell.length_c   1.000
_cell.angle_alpha   90.00
_cell.angle_beta   90.00
_cell.angle_gamma   90.00
#
_symmetry.space_group_name_H-M   'P 1'
#
loop_
_entity.id
_entity.type
_entity.pdbx_description
1 polymer ?
#
loop_
_entity_poly.entity_id
_entity_poly.type
_entity_poly.pdbx_seq_one_letter_code
_entity_poly.pdbx_strand_id
1 'polypeptide(L)'
;MCSALALGAAGPAAAGSAPPPEPLPRTAAEMLRPVSPPAARQADREHGNPGPADLGTFTIADGDGLETARTSRPLAPGVELGSYDRLESDTWLRVDTISVDLTRGTRVDYLHPGKVAARQTVSRMAAEHDPGPGRRTVAAVNGDFFDINQTGAPSGIALHDGRLVNSPAPGRNRAVGVGPGDAGRVLQLYFEGTLTLPAGTRPLAALNAADVPANGVGAYNAQWGEADRALTVDGARRAAEVAVADGKVTAAAGPPGKGPVPPGATVLVGRDAGADALTALAVGDPVGWEYRPRAATGEVPRTAIGAGELLVLDGEPVDHEGGGNNPAAPRTAVGFSRDGAVMRILTVDGRQADSGGVTLTELGLMMRREGAHNAVNLDGGGSSTLVAREPGSDTMRVENSPSDGTERPVPNGLALTAPDGSGELRGYRVGTAMDPGAAPTADPVRGGHPERVFPGLTRRLTAAGYDETYGPAEGAPHWYARNPLAGRAGPDGVFTARHSGSTDVIARRGSARGVIRLTVLGELDRIRPSVRRVGLADAQASGRFGVLGLDAHGTSAPVEPSDVRLDYDRSLFDIAPDAEGFTVRARTAEPVAGRVTATVAGRSTVVAVTVGLAAHQVASFDDAGRWTFTAARASGSVAPTADGRTGTGLDMAYDFTQSTATRAAYAHPPAQIPVDGQPQSFGLWVKGDGNGAWPTLHLKDQAGSDQLLRGPYVTWTGWRHVEFAVPAGVSYPLRVHRVYLAETAATRSYRGRVVFDELTAMVPPPVALPAGPVHRDPLVGTAAKTASRDWRFAVLSDAQFVARSPDSQAVAQARRTLREIRAARPDFVVVNGDLVDEGSPADLAFARTVLEEELGGGPPWYYVPGNHEVMGGGIDDFVAEFGPARRTFDHKGTRFITLDTSSLGLRGGGLAQIRELRAQLDAAAADPRVGSVLVVQHVPPRDPTPQQGSRLADRKEAALLEGWLSAFRLSTGKGAAFVGAHVGTFHAERVDGVPYLVNGNSAKTPSTPADEGGFTGWSLVGVDRVSPAEQAVARHLPWTGGPDWVTVQARAHVDGLTLDAPASVPAGTGAPVTAVVRQGQGPGAREVPARFPVSTDWSGSPHLYVGDPARARPWHVAAYDPSTGRLTGLRPGTAVLAVTVNGTRTESRVTVAASPASYASSASHVPPASYASSASHVPPASYASSASCVWSAESASHPLRAPCARPGGGPGDATATAPRPVTPAGLAGRGVEGISGSG
;
A
#
# COMPACT_ATOMS: atom_id res chain seq x y z
N MET A 1 -24.31 43.10 -42.42
CA MET A 1 -25.40 44.10 -42.35
C MET A 1 -25.40 44.68 -40.95
N CYS A 2 -25.16 45.99 -40.88
CA CYS A 2 -25.37 46.98 -39.81
C CYS A 2 -24.94 46.61 -38.37
N SER A 3 -23.81 47.12 -37.86
CA SER A 3 -23.59 48.49 -37.29
C SER A 3 -23.71 48.42 -35.76
N ALA A 4 -22.89 49.00 -34.88
CA ALA A 4 -21.80 50.00 -34.92
C ALA A 4 -21.05 49.91 -33.54
N LEU A 5 -19.71 49.97 -33.45
CA LEU A 5 -18.85 51.13 -33.06
C LEU A 5 -19.29 51.82 -31.73
N ALA A 6 -18.43 52.14 -30.74
CA ALA A 6 -17.05 52.64 -30.80
C ALA A 6 -16.29 52.54 -29.45
N LEU A 7 -15.01 52.93 -29.52
CA LEU A 7 -13.84 52.77 -28.63
C LEU A 7 -13.73 53.70 -27.39
N GLY A 8 -12.83 53.30 -26.46
CA GLY A 8 -11.90 54.16 -25.69
C GLY A 8 -12.11 54.08 -24.15
N ALA A 9 -11.13 53.89 -23.25
CA ALA A 9 -9.68 54.10 -23.24
C ALA A 9 -8.98 53.19 -22.18
N ALA A 10 -7.64 53.21 -22.13
CA ALA A 10 -6.76 52.18 -21.57
C ALA A 10 -6.24 52.36 -20.11
N GLY A 11 -5.89 51.21 -19.48
CA GLY A 11 -4.80 50.98 -18.50
C GLY A 11 -5.21 50.62 -17.05
N PRO A 12 -4.39 49.93 -16.21
CA PRO A 12 -3.50 48.77 -16.40
C PRO A 12 -3.93 47.54 -15.53
N ALA A 13 -3.10 46.48 -15.52
CA ALA A 13 -3.21 45.17 -14.85
C ALA A 13 -4.02 45.00 -13.54
N ALA A 14 -4.70 43.86 -13.40
CA ALA A 14 -4.89 43.18 -12.12
C ALA A 14 -5.05 41.67 -12.31
N ALA A 15 -4.26 40.91 -11.55
CA ALA A 15 -4.26 39.47 -11.45
C ALA A 15 -5.61 38.94 -10.97
N GLY A 16 -6.16 37.95 -11.68
CA GLY A 16 -7.23 37.11 -11.17
C GLY A 16 -6.62 35.99 -10.35
N SER A 17 -6.58 36.17 -9.03
CA SER A 17 -6.26 35.13 -8.05
C SER A 17 -7.42 34.12 -7.98
N ALA A 18 -7.35 33.07 -8.79
CA ALA A 18 -8.00 31.82 -8.42
C ALA A 18 -7.29 31.31 -7.15
N PRO A 19 -8.01 30.94 -6.08
CA PRO A 19 -7.38 30.32 -4.92
C PRO A 19 -6.61 29.07 -5.40
N PRO A 20 -5.38 28.83 -4.90
CA PRO A 20 -4.66 27.62 -5.22
C PRO A 20 -5.54 26.40 -4.89
N PRO A 21 -5.53 25.33 -5.70
CA PRO A 21 -6.27 24.12 -5.37
C PRO A 21 -5.85 23.66 -3.98
N GLU A 22 -6.85 23.42 -3.11
CA GLU A 22 -6.62 22.83 -1.80
C GLU A 22 -5.72 21.58 -1.96
N PRO A 23 -4.70 21.38 -1.10
CA PRO A 23 -4.00 20.11 -1.08
C PRO A 23 -5.03 19.01 -0.81
N LEU A 24 -5.27 18.16 -1.81
CA LEU A 24 -6.32 17.16 -1.77
C LEU A 24 -6.14 16.27 -0.51
N PRO A 25 -7.20 16.04 0.29
CA PRO A 25 -7.14 15.14 1.42
C PRO A 25 -6.90 13.71 0.93
N ARG A 26 -6.18 12.94 1.75
CA ARG A 26 -5.89 11.54 1.46
C ARG A 26 -7.16 10.69 1.59
N THR A 27 -7.61 10.03 0.53
CA THR A 27 -8.79 9.13 0.55
C THR A 27 -8.62 7.93 1.48
N ALA A 28 -9.70 7.17 1.78
CA ALA A 28 -9.59 5.93 2.57
C ALA A 28 -8.65 4.87 1.96
N ALA A 29 -8.40 4.95 0.64
CA ALA A 29 -7.43 4.16 -0.10
C ALA A 29 -5.97 4.71 -0.03
N GLU A 30 -5.76 5.85 0.62
CA GLU A 30 -4.45 6.49 0.86
C GLU A 30 -3.93 6.32 2.28
N MET A 31 -4.70 5.65 3.14
CA MET A 31 -4.39 5.37 4.55
C MET A 31 -3.32 4.27 4.72
N LEU A 32 -3.02 3.48 3.67
CA LEU A 32 -2.11 2.31 3.70
C LEU A 32 -0.62 2.66 3.45
N ARG A 33 -0.12 3.80 3.94
CA ARG A 33 1.25 4.28 3.63
C ARG A 33 2.26 3.74 4.66
N PRO A 34 3.29 3.00 4.23
CA PRO A 34 4.51 2.85 4.99
C PRO A 34 5.42 4.07 4.76
N VAL A 35 6.18 4.46 5.77
CA VAL A 35 7.31 5.37 5.57
C VAL A 35 8.36 4.64 4.71
N SER A 36 8.64 5.12 3.50
CA SER A 36 9.75 4.58 2.71
C SER A 36 11.04 4.72 3.52
N PRO A 37 11.80 3.64 3.77
CA PRO A 37 13.09 3.77 4.45
C PRO A 37 13.98 4.71 3.63
N PRO A 38 14.74 5.63 4.27
CA PRO A 38 15.68 6.46 3.54
C PRO A 38 16.67 5.57 2.79
N ALA A 39 17.16 6.03 1.63
CA ALA A 39 18.34 5.41 1.04
C ALA A 39 19.42 5.31 2.13
N ALA A 40 19.90 4.09 2.39
CA ALA A 40 20.82 3.81 3.49
C ALA A 40 21.94 4.85 3.52
N ARG A 41 21.90 5.77 4.49
CA ARG A 41 23.04 6.64 4.75
C ARG A 41 24.12 5.76 5.33
N GLN A 42 25.28 5.69 4.67
CA GLN A 42 26.49 5.37 5.41
C GLN A 42 26.59 6.43 6.50
N ALA A 43 26.54 6.00 7.76
CA ALA A 43 26.85 6.85 8.88
C ALA A 43 28.19 7.54 8.60
N ASP A 44 28.20 8.87 8.59
CA ASP A 44 29.44 9.63 8.64
C ASP A 44 30.15 9.19 9.92
N ARG A 45 31.25 8.46 9.75
CA ARG A 45 32.11 7.98 10.84
C ARG A 45 32.92 9.16 11.37
N GLU A 46 32.28 10.08 12.08
CA GLU A 46 32.99 10.93 13.03
C GLU A 46 32.20 10.99 14.33
N HIS A 47 32.87 10.56 15.40
CA HIS A 47 32.49 10.53 16.82
C HIS A 47 31.78 9.27 17.35
N GLY A 48 32.56 8.48 18.13
CA GLY A 48 32.09 7.87 19.38
C GLY A 48 31.27 6.58 19.27
N ASN A 49 31.94 5.46 19.47
CA ASN A 49 31.45 4.09 19.69
C ASN A 49 30.07 3.98 20.41
N PRO A 50 29.02 3.37 19.83
CA PRO A 50 27.87 2.90 20.58
C PRO A 50 28.11 1.45 21.05
N GLY A 51 28.10 1.23 22.36
CA GLY A 51 28.14 -0.11 22.95
C GLY A 51 26.84 -0.90 22.69
N PRO A 52 26.87 -2.24 22.85
CA PRO A 52 25.73 -3.09 22.60
C PRO A 52 24.68 -2.90 23.70
N ALA A 53 23.50 -2.41 23.34
CA ALA A 53 22.36 -2.35 24.25
C ALA A 53 21.46 -3.59 24.06
N ASP A 54 21.11 -4.15 25.20
CA ASP A 54 20.44 -5.42 25.47
C ASP A 54 19.00 -5.45 24.91
N LEU A 55 18.58 -6.63 24.43
CA LEU A 55 17.27 -6.88 23.80
C LEU A 55 16.39 -7.68 24.78
N GLY A 56 15.39 -7.03 25.39
CA GLY A 56 14.41 -7.67 26.29
C GLY A 56 13.02 -7.01 26.25
N THR A 57 11.98 -7.87 26.35
CA THR A 57 10.49 -7.79 26.23
C THR A 57 9.72 -6.63 26.88
N PHE A 58 8.64 -6.08 26.29
CA PHE A 58 8.00 -4.79 26.63
C PHE A 58 6.85 -4.24 25.65
N THR A 59 5.66 -3.79 26.08
CA THR A 59 4.62 -3.15 25.17
C THR A 59 4.90 -1.65 24.90
N ILE A 60 4.05 -0.78 24.29
CA ILE A 60 4.35 0.68 24.16
C ILE A 60 4.81 1.25 25.50
N ALA A 61 4.14 0.85 26.58
CA ALA A 61 4.45 1.28 27.93
C ALA A 61 5.86 0.87 28.39
N ASP A 62 6.37 -0.24 27.88
CA ASP A 62 7.62 -0.78 28.33
C ASP A 62 8.77 -0.67 27.28
N GLY A 63 8.48 -0.45 25.99
CA GLY A 63 9.49 -0.23 24.94
C GLY A 63 9.43 -1.09 23.68
N ASP A 64 8.48 -2.01 23.48
CA ASP A 64 8.79 -3.14 22.58
C ASP A 64 7.72 -3.72 21.64
N GLY A 65 6.85 -2.83 21.20
CA GLY A 65 6.66 -2.64 19.77
C GLY A 65 7.96 -2.62 18.93
N LEU A 66 7.84 -2.86 17.63
CA LEU A 66 8.93 -2.85 16.67
C LEU A 66 8.80 -1.63 15.77
N GLU A 67 9.79 -0.73 15.81
CA GLU A 67 9.87 0.33 14.79
C GLU A 67 10.25 -0.31 13.45
N THR A 68 9.40 -0.13 12.43
CA THR A 68 9.56 -0.78 11.13
C THR A 68 10.13 0.16 10.07
N ALA A 69 9.98 1.47 10.26
CA ALA A 69 10.54 2.50 9.40
C ALA A 69 10.64 3.85 10.12
N ARG A 70 11.66 4.66 9.78
CA ARG A 70 11.84 6.04 10.25
C ARG A 70 12.47 6.92 9.20
N THR A 71 11.98 8.15 9.10
CA THR A 71 12.58 9.23 8.31
C THR A 71 12.69 10.50 9.14
N SER A 72 13.61 11.39 8.76
CA SER A 72 13.73 12.71 9.34
C SER A 72 14.16 13.75 8.30
N ARG A 73 13.69 14.99 8.46
CA ARG A 73 14.12 16.14 7.66
C ARG A 73 14.14 17.43 8.49
N PRO A 74 15.11 18.34 8.24
CA PRO A 74 15.07 19.68 8.82
C PRO A 74 13.94 20.50 8.18
N LEU A 75 13.31 21.37 8.98
CA LEU A 75 12.34 22.37 8.51
C LEU A 75 12.89 23.80 8.58
N ALA A 76 13.76 24.04 9.55
CA ALA A 76 14.47 25.29 9.82
C ALA A 76 15.68 25.00 10.74
N PRO A 77 16.61 25.95 10.96
CA PRO A 77 17.66 25.78 11.96
C PRO A 77 17.07 25.50 13.35
N GLY A 78 17.45 24.38 13.96
CA GLY A 78 16.90 23.94 15.24
C GLY A 78 15.49 23.35 15.18
N VAL A 79 14.92 23.13 13.98
CA VAL A 79 13.61 22.49 13.80
C VAL A 79 13.72 21.25 12.92
N GLU A 80 13.41 20.09 13.49
CA GLU A 80 13.50 18.78 12.82
C GLU A 80 12.16 18.05 12.91
N LEU A 81 11.69 17.54 11.76
CA LEU A 81 10.51 16.68 11.65
C LEU A 81 10.97 15.24 11.48
N GLY A 82 10.52 14.35 12.37
CA GLY A 82 10.69 12.91 12.27
C GLY A 82 9.35 12.19 12.07
N SER A 83 9.37 11.11 11.28
CA SER A 83 8.19 10.32 10.95
C SER A 83 8.53 8.84 11.03
N TYR A 84 7.77 8.03 11.76
CA TYR A 84 8.03 6.59 11.88
C TYR A 84 6.75 5.74 11.95
N ASP A 85 6.92 4.46 11.61
CA ASP A 85 5.91 3.42 11.77
C ASP A 85 6.37 2.43 12.85
N ARG A 86 5.43 1.94 13.64
CA ARG A 86 5.70 0.99 14.71
C ARG A 86 4.62 -0.07 14.80
N LEU A 87 5.03 -1.32 14.94
CA LEU A 87 4.16 -2.46 15.15
C LEU A 87 4.08 -2.79 16.63
N GLU A 88 2.89 -2.68 17.23
CA GLU A 88 2.59 -3.10 18.59
C GLU A 88 1.93 -4.48 18.61
N SER A 89 1.69 -5.03 19.81
CA SER A 89 1.05 -6.34 19.97
C SER A 89 -0.38 -6.38 19.42
N ASP A 90 -1.10 -5.28 19.50
CA ASP A 90 -2.52 -5.17 19.18
C ASP A 90 -2.81 -4.25 17.98
N THR A 91 -1.87 -3.39 17.56
CA THR A 91 -2.08 -2.45 16.47
C THR A 91 -0.79 -1.98 15.77
N TRP A 92 -0.94 -1.28 14.65
CA TRP A 92 0.10 -0.42 14.09
C TRP A 92 -0.01 0.99 14.69
N LEU A 93 1.10 1.73 14.67
CA LEU A 93 1.17 3.15 14.97
C LEU A 93 1.87 3.89 13.84
N ARG A 94 1.27 5.01 13.43
CA ARG A 94 1.86 6.03 12.57
C ARG A 94 2.10 7.29 13.39
N VAL A 95 3.36 7.69 13.51
CA VAL A 95 3.78 8.79 14.40
C VAL A 95 4.59 9.82 13.65
N ASP A 96 4.27 11.09 13.90
CA ASP A 96 5.07 12.25 13.47
C ASP A 96 5.49 13.08 14.69
N THR A 97 6.72 13.57 14.65
CA THR A 97 7.39 14.27 15.76
C THR A 97 8.06 15.53 15.26
N ILE A 98 7.95 16.64 15.98
CA ILE A 98 8.75 17.83 15.73
C ILE A 98 9.57 18.14 16.98
N SER A 99 10.88 18.28 16.79
CA SER A 99 11.79 18.84 17.78
C SER A 99 12.10 20.29 17.44
N VAL A 100 11.92 21.20 18.39
CA VAL A 100 12.15 22.64 18.22
C VAL A 100 13.09 23.16 19.30
N ASP A 101 14.27 23.62 18.90
CA ASP A 101 15.15 24.43 19.75
C ASP A 101 14.69 25.89 19.70
N LEU A 102 14.01 26.33 20.76
CA LEU A 102 13.45 27.68 20.88
C LEU A 102 14.55 28.75 21.00
N THR A 103 15.79 28.37 21.34
CA THR A 103 16.93 29.31 21.45
C THR A 103 17.55 29.65 20.11
N ARG A 104 17.14 28.99 19.02
CA ARG A 104 17.68 29.16 17.65
C ARG A 104 16.85 30.09 16.76
N GLY A 105 16.05 30.96 17.37
CA GLY A 105 15.27 31.98 16.66
C GLY A 105 13.90 31.54 16.17
N THR A 106 13.51 30.28 16.41
CA THR A 106 12.15 29.79 16.18
C THR A 106 11.19 30.44 17.17
N ARG A 107 10.00 30.83 16.69
CA ARG A 107 8.90 31.33 17.51
C ARG A 107 7.70 30.43 17.35
N VAL A 108 6.83 30.49 18.36
CA VAL A 108 5.55 29.77 18.38
C VAL A 108 4.45 30.80 18.47
N ASP A 109 3.64 30.88 17.42
CA ASP A 109 2.59 31.87 17.25
C ASP A 109 1.22 31.19 17.41
N TYR A 110 0.23 31.96 17.87
CA TYR A 110 -1.15 31.49 18.00
C TYR A 110 -1.79 31.43 16.62
N LEU A 111 -2.15 30.23 16.17
CA LEU A 111 -2.78 30.01 14.86
C LEU A 111 -4.31 30.06 15.01
N HIS A 112 -4.99 30.83 14.16
CA HIS A 112 -6.44 31.00 14.23
C HIS A 112 -7.05 31.44 12.88
N PRO A 113 -8.36 31.22 12.65
CA PRO A 113 -9.07 31.63 11.43
C PRO A 113 -9.60 33.07 11.49
N GLY A 114 -9.00 33.93 12.31
CA GLY A 114 -9.41 35.33 12.47
C GLY A 114 -10.59 35.62 13.43
N LYS A 115 -11.45 34.64 13.76
CA LYS A 115 -12.52 34.77 14.77
C LYS A 115 -12.50 33.60 15.75
N VAL A 116 -12.85 33.86 17.01
CA VAL A 116 -12.80 32.88 18.12
C VAL A 116 -13.75 31.70 17.88
N ALA A 117 -14.96 31.95 17.40
CA ALA A 117 -15.95 30.91 17.14
C ALA A 117 -15.94 30.40 15.68
N ALA A 118 -14.97 30.83 14.86
CA ALA A 118 -14.78 30.27 13.52
C ALA A 118 -13.90 29.02 13.58
N ARG A 119 -14.06 28.14 12.59
CA ARG A 119 -13.26 26.90 12.45
C ARG A 119 -12.73 26.77 11.05
N GLN A 120 -11.51 26.28 10.92
CA GLN A 120 -10.83 26.11 9.65
C GLN A 120 -9.82 24.96 9.76
N THR A 121 -9.46 24.34 8.63
CA THR A 121 -8.43 23.28 8.65
C THR A 121 -7.07 23.88 9.01
N VAL A 122 -6.22 23.08 9.66
CA VAL A 122 -4.88 23.52 10.09
C VAL A 122 -4.04 23.89 8.86
N SER A 123 -4.12 23.12 7.78
CA SER A 123 -3.44 23.41 6.52
C SER A 123 -3.78 24.80 5.97
N ARG A 124 -5.07 25.15 5.99
CA ARG A 124 -5.53 26.44 5.47
C ARG A 124 -5.17 27.59 6.40
N MET A 125 -5.30 27.42 7.71
CA MET A 125 -4.84 28.44 8.67
C MET A 125 -3.33 28.69 8.53
N ALA A 126 -2.52 27.63 8.38
CA ALA A 126 -1.07 27.76 8.24
C ALA A 126 -0.67 28.47 6.93
N ALA A 127 -1.42 28.25 5.85
CA ALA A 127 -1.22 28.93 4.57
C ALA A 127 -1.61 30.42 4.61
N GLU A 128 -2.61 30.78 5.40
CA GLU A 128 -3.10 32.16 5.59
C GLU A 128 -2.37 32.91 6.73
N HIS A 129 -1.54 32.22 7.52
CA HIS A 129 -0.84 32.78 8.67
C HIS A 129 0.19 33.84 8.25
N ASP A 130 0.10 35.02 8.85
CA ASP A 130 1.12 36.08 8.75
C ASP A 130 2.13 35.95 9.90
N PRO A 131 3.36 35.47 9.65
CA PRO A 131 4.41 35.33 10.65
C PRO A 131 5.09 36.67 11.03
N GLY A 132 4.67 37.78 10.40
CA GLY A 132 5.30 39.08 10.53
C GLY A 132 6.57 39.24 9.68
N PRO A 133 7.15 40.45 9.65
CA PRO A 133 8.25 40.78 8.77
C PRO A 133 9.53 39.97 9.07
N GLY A 134 10.18 39.46 8.02
CA GLY A 134 11.45 38.74 8.11
C GLY A 134 11.35 37.34 8.71
N ARG A 135 10.15 36.75 8.66
CA ARG A 135 9.85 35.41 9.20
C ARG A 135 8.93 34.65 8.27
N ARG A 136 8.87 33.34 8.51
CA ARG A 136 8.07 32.39 7.75
C ARG A 136 7.50 31.30 8.64
N THR A 137 6.27 30.87 8.33
CA THR A 137 5.69 29.66 8.91
C THR A 137 6.41 28.43 8.34
N VAL A 138 6.83 27.49 9.20
CA VAL A 138 7.56 26.28 8.79
C VAL A 138 6.82 24.98 9.12
N ALA A 139 5.95 25.02 10.12
CA ALA A 139 5.01 23.96 10.46
C ALA A 139 3.86 24.51 11.30
N ALA A 140 2.78 23.75 11.40
CA ALA A 140 1.69 24.02 12.33
C ALA A 140 1.01 22.73 12.79
N VAL A 141 0.37 22.81 13.96
CA VAL A 141 -0.39 21.71 14.56
C VAL A 141 -1.70 22.22 15.13
N ASN A 142 -2.72 21.37 15.22
CA ASN A 142 -3.96 21.69 15.91
C ASN A 142 -3.74 22.00 17.41
N GLY A 143 -4.72 22.66 18.02
CA GLY A 143 -4.59 23.26 19.34
C GLY A 143 -5.57 22.75 20.39
N ASP A 144 -6.36 23.68 20.91
CA ASP A 144 -7.20 23.52 22.09
C ASP A 144 -8.41 22.60 21.84
N PHE A 145 -8.95 22.06 22.93
CA PHE A 145 -10.30 21.51 22.93
C PHE A 145 -11.30 22.61 22.63
N PHE A 146 -12.42 22.25 22.01
CA PHE A 146 -13.43 23.23 21.63
C PHE A 146 -14.83 22.66 21.68
N ASP A 147 -15.79 23.57 21.73
CA ASP A 147 -17.21 23.27 21.80
C ASP A 147 -17.76 22.86 20.41
N ILE A 148 -17.38 21.65 20.00
CA ILE A 148 -17.52 21.14 18.63
C ILE A 148 -18.96 21.09 18.09
N ASN A 149 -19.93 20.89 18.97
CA ASN A 149 -21.34 20.68 18.62
C ASN A 149 -22.22 21.94 18.78
N GLN A 150 -21.66 23.03 19.29
CA GLN A 150 -22.41 24.27 19.55
C GLN A 150 -21.66 25.48 18.99
N THR A 151 -20.93 26.23 19.82
CA THR A 151 -20.33 27.51 19.42
C THR A 151 -19.15 27.34 18.46
N GLY A 152 -18.46 26.20 18.49
CA GLY A 152 -17.20 25.97 17.80
C GLY A 152 -16.01 26.67 18.46
N ALA A 153 -16.20 27.40 19.56
CA ALA A 153 -15.17 28.19 20.22
C ALA A 153 -14.23 27.34 21.11
N PRO A 154 -12.96 27.75 21.31
CA PRO A 154 -12.03 27.10 22.21
C PRO A 154 -12.52 27.04 23.66
N SER A 155 -12.18 25.97 24.35
CA SER A 155 -12.58 25.73 25.74
C SER A 155 -11.59 26.30 26.76
N GLY A 156 -10.30 26.37 26.44
CA GLY A 156 -9.25 26.91 27.28
C GLY A 156 -8.93 28.36 26.95
N ILE A 157 -7.93 28.91 27.63
CA ILE A 157 -7.48 30.30 27.44
C ILE A 157 -6.62 30.41 26.17
N ALA A 158 -6.68 31.55 25.48
CA ALA A 158 -5.73 31.86 24.42
C ALA A 158 -5.11 33.26 24.58
N LEU A 159 -3.78 33.32 24.38
CA LEU A 159 -3.01 34.56 24.28
C LEU A 159 -2.35 34.65 22.91
N HIS A 160 -2.50 35.80 22.26
CA HIS A 160 -1.80 36.18 21.03
C HIS A 160 -1.01 37.46 21.32
N ASP A 161 0.31 37.41 21.22
CA ASP A 161 1.20 38.54 21.54
C ASP A 161 0.97 39.17 22.93
N GLY A 162 0.76 38.32 23.93
CA GLY A 162 0.51 38.70 25.31
C GLY A 162 -0.89 39.27 25.56
N ARG A 163 -1.73 39.37 24.53
CA ARG A 163 -3.11 39.85 24.62
C ARG A 163 -4.07 38.69 24.71
N LEU A 164 -5.06 38.83 25.60
CA LEU A 164 -6.10 37.84 25.78
C LEU A 164 -7.06 37.83 24.58
N VAL A 165 -7.22 36.66 23.96
CA VAL A 165 -8.14 36.43 22.84
C VAL A 165 -9.49 35.94 23.36
N ASN A 166 -9.44 34.93 24.22
CA ASN A 166 -10.58 34.39 24.95
C ASN A 166 -10.17 33.87 26.33
N SER A 167 -11.12 33.86 27.27
CA SER A 167 -10.96 33.31 28.62
C SER A 167 -11.25 31.81 28.63
N PRO A 168 -10.72 31.06 29.62
CA PRO A 168 -11.01 29.64 29.75
C PRO A 168 -12.43 29.41 30.29
N ALA A 169 -13.05 28.30 29.87
CA ALA A 169 -14.23 27.75 30.52
C ALA A 169 -13.88 27.25 31.95
N PRO A 170 -14.88 27.10 32.85
CA PRO A 170 -14.64 26.56 34.19
C PRO A 170 -13.83 25.26 34.17
N GLY A 171 -12.70 25.25 34.89
CA GLY A 171 -11.82 24.08 34.99
C GLY A 171 -10.83 23.89 33.82
N ARG A 172 -10.83 24.75 32.80
CA ARG A 172 -9.96 24.67 31.61
C ARG A 172 -8.78 25.65 31.64
N ASN A 173 -8.15 25.78 32.81
CA ASN A 173 -7.08 26.77 33.04
C ASN A 173 -5.68 26.29 32.59
N ARG A 174 -5.52 25.01 32.24
CA ARG A 174 -4.22 24.48 31.81
C ARG A 174 -3.90 24.95 30.40
N ALA A 175 -2.65 25.33 30.17
CA ALA A 175 -2.20 25.84 28.88
C ALA A 175 -0.78 25.41 28.56
N VAL A 176 -0.50 25.32 27.25
CA VAL A 176 0.85 25.42 26.70
C VAL A 176 1.16 26.90 26.54
N GLY A 177 2.28 27.37 27.10
CA GLY A 177 2.71 28.76 26.98
C GLY A 177 4.14 28.88 26.48
N VAL A 178 4.41 29.84 25.60
CA VAL A 178 5.75 30.15 25.10
C VAL A 178 6.09 31.62 25.35
N GLY A 179 7.28 31.84 25.90
CA GLY A 179 7.79 33.14 26.30
C GLY A 179 7.24 33.62 27.66
N PRO A 180 7.61 34.83 28.11
CA PRO A 180 8.72 35.64 27.59
C PRO A 180 10.07 34.92 27.77
N GLY A 181 11.09 35.32 26.98
CA GLY A 181 12.45 34.75 27.06
C GLY A 181 12.71 33.48 26.24
N ASP A 182 11.90 33.21 25.21
CA ASP A 182 12.08 32.08 24.27
C ASP A 182 12.18 30.69 24.94
N ALA A 183 11.49 30.52 26.08
CA ALA A 183 11.31 29.25 26.75
C ALA A 183 9.83 28.84 26.77
N GLY A 184 9.57 27.55 26.61
CA GLY A 184 8.24 26.96 26.68
C GLY A 184 7.93 26.34 28.04
N ARG A 185 6.65 26.35 28.43
CA ARG A 185 6.17 25.80 29.70
C ARG A 185 4.75 25.27 29.61
N VAL A 186 4.48 24.25 30.43
CA VAL A 186 3.12 23.85 30.81
C VAL A 186 2.75 24.62 32.07
N LEU A 187 1.62 25.32 32.07
CA LEU A 187 1.19 26.13 33.22
C LEU A 187 -0.32 26.21 33.37
N GLN A 188 -0.75 26.81 34.49
CA GLN A 188 -2.13 27.22 34.72
C GLN A 188 -2.24 28.73 34.50
N LEU A 189 -3.22 29.14 33.69
CA LEU A 189 -3.53 30.53 33.36
C LEU A 189 -4.98 30.82 33.72
N TYR A 190 -5.19 31.93 34.41
CA TYR A 190 -6.49 32.37 34.90
C TYR A 190 -6.91 33.68 34.23
N PHE A 191 -8.23 33.87 34.11
CA PHE A 191 -8.84 35.12 33.72
C PHE A 191 -9.27 35.90 34.96
N GLU A 192 -8.79 37.14 35.09
CA GLU A 192 -9.24 38.06 36.13
C GLU A 192 -9.95 39.23 35.46
N GLY A 193 -11.25 39.36 35.72
CA GLY A 193 -12.08 40.41 35.13
C GLY A 193 -12.96 41.09 36.17
N THR A 194 -13.11 42.40 36.06
CA THR A 194 -14.03 43.23 36.85
C THR A 194 -14.98 43.97 35.91
N LEU A 195 -16.28 43.88 36.18
CA LEU A 195 -17.35 44.60 35.52
C LEU A 195 -17.89 45.67 36.47
N THR A 196 -17.91 46.92 36.04
CA THR A 196 -18.43 48.07 36.77
C THR A 196 -19.78 48.46 36.18
N LEU A 197 -20.84 48.29 36.97
CA LEU A 197 -22.21 48.69 36.64
C LEU A 197 -22.64 49.86 37.55
N PRO A 198 -23.72 50.58 37.24
CA PRO A 198 -24.25 51.64 38.12
C PRO A 198 -24.58 51.16 39.53
N ALA A 199 -24.99 49.89 39.68
CA ALA A 199 -25.31 49.27 40.96
C ALA A 199 -24.07 48.82 41.77
N GLY A 200 -22.86 48.92 41.19
CA GLY A 200 -21.59 48.51 41.81
C GLY A 200 -20.75 47.58 40.93
N THR A 201 -19.61 47.16 41.47
CA THR A 201 -18.67 46.27 40.80
C THR A 201 -19.00 44.79 41.02
N ARG A 202 -18.79 43.96 40.01
CA ARG A 202 -18.91 42.50 40.09
C ARG A 202 -17.84 41.81 39.22
N PRO A 203 -17.59 40.50 39.39
CA PRO A 203 -16.69 39.77 38.50
C PRO A 203 -17.20 39.79 37.05
N LEU A 204 -16.31 40.16 36.12
CA LEU A 204 -16.47 39.79 34.71
C LEU A 204 -15.92 38.36 34.59
N ALA A 205 -16.78 37.42 34.25
CA ALA A 205 -16.48 35.99 34.39
C ALA A 205 -15.90 35.36 33.13
N ALA A 206 -16.14 35.97 31.96
CA ALA A 206 -15.67 35.45 30.68
C ALA A 206 -15.39 36.56 29.66
N LEU A 207 -14.51 36.27 28.70
CA LEU A 207 -14.24 37.04 27.50
C LEU A 207 -14.26 36.08 26.30
N ASN A 208 -15.15 36.30 25.33
CA ASN A 208 -15.28 35.47 24.12
C ASN A 208 -15.24 33.95 24.39
N ALA A 209 -15.81 33.50 25.52
CA ALA A 209 -15.69 32.11 25.95
C ALA A 209 -16.78 31.24 25.31
N ALA A 210 -16.51 29.95 25.17
CA ALA A 210 -17.52 28.98 24.76
C ALA A 210 -18.66 28.85 25.78
N ASP A 211 -18.39 29.01 27.09
CA ASP A 211 -19.37 28.92 28.17
C ASP A 211 -19.17 30.06 29.19
N VAL A 212 -20.25 30.77 29.52
CA VAL A 212 -20.28 31.75 30.61
C VAL A 212 -20.57 31.01 31.93
N PRO A 213 -19.68 31.13 32.94
CA PRO A 213 -19.86 30.48 34.23
C PRO A 213 -21.22 30.77 34.88
N ALA A 214 -21.75 29.82 35.64
CA ALA A 214 -23.02 29.98 36.37
C ALA A 214 -23.04 31.28 37.19
N ASN A 215 -24.14 32.03 37.12
CA ASN A 215 -24.33 33.35 37.75
C ASN A 215 -23.40 34.47 37.23
N GLY A 216 -22.59 34.20 36.21
CA GLY A 216 -21.60 35.11 35.65
C GLY A 216 -22.11 36.02 34.54
N VAL A 217 -21.26 36.95 34.14
CA VAL A 217 -21.41 37.80 32.94
C VAL A 217 -20.18 37.60 32.06
N GLY A 218 -20.38 37.29 30.79
CA GLY A 218 -19.34 37.22 29.77
C GLY A 218 -19.37 38.43 28.84
N ALA A 219 -18.21 38.87 28.39
CA ALA A 219 -18.05 39.94 27.40
C ALA A 219 -17.68 39.34 26.03
N TYR A 220 -18.41 39.73 24.99
CA TYR A 220 -18.20 39.31 23.61
C TYR A 220 -17.92 40.53 22.76
N ASN A 221 -16.77 40.53 22.09
CA ASN A 221 -16.35 41.63 21.23
C ASN A 221 -16.31 41.19 19.76
N ALA A 222 -15.83 42.08 18.89
CA ALA A 222 -15.75 41.82 17.45
C ALA A 222 -14.90 40.59 17.05
N GLN A 223 -14.13 39.99 17.97
CA GLN A 223 -13.40 38.75 17.74
C GLN A 223 -14.26 37.50 17.86
N TRP A 224 -15.47 37.56 18.45
CA TRP A 224 -16.32 36.38 18.66
C TRP A 224 -16.64 35.63 17.35
N GLY A 225 -17.10 36.34 16.33
CA GLY A 225 -17.59 35.73 15.08
C GLY A 225 -19.11 35.62 15.06
N GLU A 226 -19.63 34.71 14.23
CA GLU A 226 -21.07 34.63 13.93
C GLU A 226 -21.87 33.68 14.82
N ALA A 227 -21.19 32.89 15.66
CA ALA A 227 -21.83 31.89 16.50
C ALA A 227 -22.91 32.49 17.41
N ASP A 228 -23.98 31.74 17.60
CA ASP A 228 -25.11 32.12 18.44
C ASP A 228 -24.67 32.22 19.91
N ARG A 229 -24.71 33.43 20.48
CA ARG A 229 -24.29 33.65 21.87
C ARG A 229 -25.23 33.01 22.87
N ALA A 230 -26.45 32.64 22.49
CA ALA A 230 -27.35 31.89 23.36
C ALA A 230 -26.74 30.53 23.77
N LEU A 231 -25.93 29.93 22.90
CA LEU A 231 -25.26 28.65 23.18
C LEU A 231 -24.20 28.77 24.28
N THR A 232 -23.70 29.99 24.54
CA THR A 232 -22.71 30.24 25.60
C THR A 232 -23.29 30.22 27.01
N VAL A 233 -24.62 30.17 27.11
CA VAL A 233 -25.38 30.12 28.36
C VAL A 233 -26.38 28.97 28.33
N ASP A 234 -26.07 27.90 27.59
CA ASP A 234 -26.95 26.74 27.47
C ASP A 234 -27.28 26.13 28.85
N GLY A 235 -28.53 25.70 29.01
CA GLY A 235 -29.07 25.23 30.29
C GLY A 235 -29.26 26.30 31.38
N ALA A 236 -29.05 27.60 31.10
CA ALA A 236 -29.39 28.68 32.04
C ALA A 236 -30.91 28.80 32.24
N ARG A 237 -31.36 29.07 33.47
CA ARG A 237 -32.78 29.35 33.71
C ARG A 237 -33.19 30.71 33.17
N ARG A 238 -32.26 31.66 33.22
CA ARG A 238 -32.42 33.03 32.74
C ARG A 238 -31.14 33.48 32.03
N ALA A 239 -31.31 34.13 30.89
CA ALA A 239 -30.24 34.69 30.09
C ALA A 239 -30.63 36.09 29.60
N ALA A 240 -29.68 37.01 29.59
CA ALA A 240 -29.89 38.36 29.07
C ALA A 240 -28.63 38.87 28.37
N GLU A 241 -28.81 39.71 27.38
CA GLU A 241 -27.76 40.33 26.57
C GLU A 241 -27.95 41.84 26.54
N VAL A 242 -26.85 42.59 26.71
CA VAL A 242 -26.82 44.06 26.61
C VAL A 242 -25.67 44.49 25.71
N ALA A 243 -25.96 45.37 24.75
CA ALA A 243 -24.94 45.97 23.89
C ALA A 243 -24.37 47.24 24.54
N VAL A 244 -23.05 47.36 24.53
CA VAL A 244 -22.30 48.50 25.07
C VAL A 244 -21.37 49.04 23.98
N ALA A 245 -21.40 50.36 23.78
CA ALA A 245 -20.45 51.09 22.94
C ALA A 245 -20.04 52.37 23.67
N ASP A 246 -18.77 52.77 23.53
CA ASP A 246 -18.20 53.96 24.20
C ASP A 246 -18.48 54.02 25.72
N GLY A 247 -18.45 52.86 26.38
CA GLY A 247 -18.69 52.72 27.82
C GLY A 247 -20.14 52.96 28.25
N LYS A 248 -21.11 52.93 27.32
CA LYS A 248 -22.54 53.13 27.61
C LYS A 248 -23.40 52.06 26.97
N VAL A 249 -24.50 51.71 27.65
CA VAL A 249 -25.52 50.81 27.12
C VAL A 249 -26.22 51.45 25.91
N THR A 250 -26.23 50.76 24.77
CA THR A 250 -26.84 51.26 23.53
C THR A 250 -28.18 50.60 23.20
N ALA A 251 -28.46 49.46 23.81
CA ALA A 251 -29.72 48.73 23.65
C ALA A 251 -30.18 48.17 25.00
N ALA A 252 -31.50 48.16 25.23
CA ALA A 252 -32.08 47.52 26.40
C ALA A 252 -31.79 46.01 26.41
N ALA A 253 -31.79 45.41 27.60
CA ALA A 253 -31.52 43.99 27.74
C ALA A 253 -32.53 43.13 26.96
N GLY A 254 -32.03 42.17 26.19
CA GLY A 254 -32.82 41.22 25.42
C GLY A 254 -32.29 39.80 25.58
N PRO A 255 -32.89 38.79 24.91
CA PRO A 255 -32.28 37.47 24.82
C PRO A 255 -30.94 37.55 24.08
N PRO A 256 -29.97 36.65 24.38
CA PRO A 256 -28.72 36.57 23.63
C PRO A 256 -28.94 36.47 22.12
N GLY A 257 -28.20 37.28 21.38
CA GLY A 257 -28.36 37.47 19.95
C GLY A 257 -27.45 36.55 19.12
N LYS A 258 -27.77 36.51 17.82
CA LYS A 258 -26.97 35.81 16.80
C LYS A 258 -26.10 36.79 16.02
N GLY A 259 -25.03 36.27 15.43
CA GLY A 259 -24.22 37.04 14.48
C GLY A 259 -23.12 37.90 15.11
N PRO A 260 -22.33 38.59 14.27
CA PRO A 260 -21.10 39.25 14.70
C PRO A 260 -21.35 40.48 15.57
N VAL A 261 -20.44 40.71 16.51
CA VAL A 261 -20.40 41.96 17.29
C VAL A 261 -19.69 43.05 16.46
N PRO A 262 -20.29 44.23 16.26
CA PRO A 262 -19.65 45.31 15.51
C PRO A 262 -18.31 45.77 16.11
N PRO A 263 -17.33 46.23 15.30
CA PRO A 263 -16.14 46.87 15.81
C PRO A 263 -16.46 48.04 16.75
N GLY A 264 -15.76 48.14 17.87
CA GLY A 264 -16.00 49.17 18.89
C GLY A 264 -17.17 48.89 19.85
N ALA A 265 -17.99 47.88 19.57
CA ALA A 265 -19.04 47.40 20.47
C ALA A 265 -18.55 46.19 21.29
N THR A 266 -19.13 46.02 22.47
CA THR A 266 -19.03 44.80 23.27
C THR A 266 -20.42 44.42 23.74
N VAL A 267 -20.72 43.14 23.65
CA VAL A 267 -21.97 42.56 24.08
C VAL A 267 -21.73 41.82 25.38
N LEU A 268 -22.45 42.20 26.43
CA LEU A 268 -22.44 41.50 27.71
C LEU A 268 -23.55 40.46 27.71
N VAL A 269 -23.21 39.20 27.99
CA VAL A 269 -24.17 38.09 28.11
C VAL A 269 -24.15 37.60 29.54
N GLY A 270 -25.29 37.65 30.20
CA GLY A 270 -25.46 37.27 31.60
C GLY A 270 -26.17 35.92 31.72
N ARG A 271 -25.71 35.11 32.67
CA ARG A 271 -26.30 33.82 33.07
C ARG A 271 -26.90 33.93 34.47
N ASP A 272 -28.15 33.55 34.65
CA ASP A 272 -28.87 33.55 35.93
C ASP A 272 -28.73 34.91 36.67
N ALA A 273 -28.04 34.97 37.82
CA ALA A 273 -27.85 36.24 38.54
C ALA A 273 -27.02 37.28 37.75
N GLY A 274 -26.28 36.86 36.73
CA GLY A 274 -25.70 37.76 35.74
C GLY A 274 -26.75 38.38 34.83
N ALA A 275 -27.71 37.58 34.36
CA ALA A 275 -28.82 38.05 33.52
C ALA A 275 -29.69 39.08 34.26
N ASP A 276 -29.98 38.82 35.53
CA ASP A 276 -30.77 39.73 36.39
C ASP A 276 -30.12 41.12 36.48
N ALA A 277 -28.80 41.17 36.62
CA ALA A 277 -28.09 42.45 36.70
C ALA A 277 -28.00 43.18 35.37
N LEU A 278 -27.91 42.46 34.25
CA LEU A 278 -27.96 43.10 32.93
C LEU A 278 -29.36 43.64 32.61
N THR A 279 -30.41 42.94 33.06
CA THR A 279 -31.81 43.36 32.87
C THR A 279 -32.14 44.66 33.61
N ALA A 280 -31.39 44.95 34.69
CA ALA A 280 -31.55 46.18 35.45
C ALA A 280 -30.94 47.43 34.78
N LEU A 281 -30.22 47.28 33.66
CA LEU A 281 -29.56 48.40 32.97
C LEU A 281 -30.52 49.11 32.00
N ALA A 282 -30.44 50.44 31.96
CA ALA A 282 -31.11 51.30 31.00
C ALA A 282 -30.16 51.78 29.89
N VAL A 283 -30.73 52.11 28.73
CA VAL A 283 -29.96 52.75 27.64
C VAL A 283 -29.34 54.06 28.14
N GLY A 284 -28.03 54.21 27.92
CA GLY A 284 -27.24 55.34 28.39
C GLY A 284 -26.48 55.10 29.70
N ASP A 285 -26.77 54.02 30.43
CA ASP A 285 -26.08 53.70 31.68
C ASP A 285 -24.57 53.48 31.46
N PRO A 286 -23.70 54.02 32.34
CA PRO A 286 -22.27 53.80 32.24
C PRO A 286 -21.92 52.37 32.62
N VAL A 287 -21.16 51.71 31.75
CA VAL A 287 -20.66 50.35 31.95
C VAL A 287 -19.18 50.32 31.59
N GLY A 288 -18.35 49.79 32.49
CA GLY A 288 -16.91 49.64 32.28
C GLY A 288 -16.44 48.25 32.65
N TRP A 289 -15.33 47.80 32.07
CA TRP A 289 -14.69 46.55 32.47
C TRP A 289 -13.17 46.65 32.34
N GLU A 290 -12.50 45.88 33.20
CA GLU A 290 -11.06 45.66 33.12
C GLU A 290 -10.81 44.17 33.24
N TYR A 291 -9.86 43.65 32.46
CA TYR A 291 -9.47 42.25 32.57
C TYR A 291 -7.99 42.04 32.23
N ARG A 292 -7.43 40.96 32.77
CA ARG A 292 -6.06 40.53 32.49
C ARG A 292 -5.91 39.01 32.62
N PRO A 293 -4.98 38.39 31.89
CA PRO A 293 -4.52 37.05 32.21
C PRO A 293 -3.63 37.07 33.46
N ARG A 294 -3.67 35.99 34.26
CA ARG A 294 -2.75 35.76 35.37
C ARG A 294 -2.19 34.34 35.31
N ALA A 295 -0.87 34.20 35.29
CA ALA A 295 -0.21 32.91 35.48
C ALA A 295 -0.22 32.48 36.95
N ALA A 296 -0.40 31.18 37.19
CA ALA A 296 -0.26 30.61 38.52
C ALA A 296 1.17 30.76 39.06
N THR A 297 2.14 30.58 38.16
CA THR A 297 3.58 30.65 38.43
C THR A 297 4.28 31.33 37.26
N GLY A 298 5.32 32.10 37.55
CA GLY A 298 6.11 32.81 36.54
C GLY A 298 5.36 33.96 35.87
N GLU A 299 5.91 34.42 34.74
CA GLU A 299 5.35 35.51 33.95
C GLU A 299 4.21 35.03 33.04
N VAL A 300 3.41 35.96 32.51
CA VAL A 300 2.38 35.63 31.51
C VAL A 300 3.06 35.40 30.17
N PRO A 301 2.79 34.28 29.47
CA PRO A 301 3.43 33.99 28.19
C PRO A 301 2.93 34.91 27.08
N ARG A 302 3.75 35.04 26.03
CA ARG A 302 3.38 35.80 24.82
C ARG A 302 2.29 35.04 24.04
N THR A 303 2.54 33.76 23.82
CA THR A 303 1.61 32.86 23.15
C THR A 303 1.14 31.84 24.16
N ALA A 304 -0.17 31.62 24.26
CA ALA A 304 -0.71 30.54 25.06
C ALA A 304 -1.95 29.94 24.40
N ILE A 305 -2.12 28.65 24.57
CA ILE A 305 -3.29 27.90 24.11
C ILE A 305 -3.73 26.91 25.18
N GLY A 306 -5.04 26.71 25.30
CA GLY A 306 -5.62 25.72 26.19
C GLY A 306 -5.08 24.32 25.93
N ALA A 307 -4.97 23.54 27.01
CA ALA A 307 -4.48 22.17 26.96
C ALA A 307 -5.33 21.25 27.85
N GLY A 308 -5.30 19.97 27.51
CA GLY A 308 -6.00 18.89 28.23
C GLY A 308 -5.17 18.35 29.39
N GLU A 309 -5.06 17.03 29.45
CA GLU A 309 -4.44 16.26 30.52
C GLU A 309 -2.91 16.45 30.59
N LEU A 310 -2.33 16.39 31.80
CA LEU A 310 -0.88 16.31 31.97
C LEU A 310 -0.41 14.92 31.59
N LEU A 311 0.61 14.82 30.76
CA LEU A 311 1.16 13.56 30.27
C LEU A 311 2.48 13.20 30.94
N VAL A 312 3.31 14.21 31.22
CA VAL A 312 4.58 14.07 31.93
C VAL A 312 4.69 15.24 32.90
N LEU A 313 5.09 14.97 34.14
CA LEU A 313 5.33 15.95 35.18
C LEU A 313 6.71 15.68 35.81
N ASP A 314 7.59 16.68 35.77
CA ASP A 314 8.95 16.60 36.32
C ASP A 314 9.76 15.37 35.86
N GLY A 315 9.56 14.95 34.60
CA GLY A 315 10.26 13.83 33.97
C GLY A 315 9.58 12.46 34.16
N GLU A 316 8.50 12.40 34.94
CA GLU A 316 7.74 11.19 35.20
C GLU A 316 6.41 11.18 34.43
N PRO A 317 6.09 10.09 33.69
CA PRO A 317 4.81 9.96 33.00
C PRO A 317 3.67 9.95 34.02
N VAL A 318 2.55 10.56 33.65
CA VAL A 318 1.31 10.51 34.44
C VAL A 318 0.47 9.33 33.97
N ASP A 319 0.07 8.49 34.93
CA ASP A 319 -0.84 7.37 34.69
C ASP A 319 -2.29 7.88 34.58
N HIS A 320 -2.98 7.52 33.49
CA HIS A 320 -4.37 7.86 33.23
C HIS A 320 -5.28 6.63 33.18
N GLU A 321 -4.80 5.45 33.62
CA GLU A 321 -5.60 4.24 33.63
C GLU A 321 -6.90 4.40 34.45
N GLY A 322 -8.00 3.90 33.89
CA GLY A 322 -9.35 4.10 34.44
C GLY A 322 -9.93 5.51 34.25
N GLY A 323 -9.18 6.47 33.68
CA GLY A 323 -9.65 7.81 33.34
C GLY A 323 -10.57 7.84 32.11
N GLY A 324 -11.56 8.74 32.12
CA GLY A 324 -12.59 8.80 31.06
C GLY A 324 -12.08 9.18 29.65
N ASN A 325 -10.97 9.91 29.54
CA ASN A 325 -10.35 10.29 28.26
C ASN A 325 -9.12 9.43 27.90
N ASN A 326 -8.86 8.34 28.62
CA ASN A 326 -7.72 7.46 28.38
C ASN A 326 -7.86 6.43 27.24
N PRO A 327 -9.05 6.04 26.70
CA PRO A 327 -9.11 5.06 25.61
C PRO A 327 -8.24 5.42 24.40
N ALA A 328 -7.74 4.41 23.67
CA ALA A 328 -6.89 4.64 22.50
C ALA A 328 -7.58 5.51 21.44
N ALA A 329 -6.89 6.56 21.00
CA ALA A 329 -7.39 7.52 20.02
C ALA A 329 -6.24 8.17 19.23
N PRO A 330 -6.51 8.86 18.12
CA PRO A 330 -5.55 9.81 17.56
C PRO A 330 -5.24 10.90 18.60
N ARG A 331 -3.98 11.30 18.72
CA ARG A 331 -3.53 12.24 19.75
C ARG A 331 -2.59 13.29 19.17
N THR A 332 -2.66 14.49 19.75
CA THR A 332 -1.68 15.56 19.58
C THR A 332 -1.14 15.92 20.97
N ALA A 333 0.18 16.00 21.12
CA ALA A 333 0.82 16.35 22.38
C ALA A 333 1.91 17.40 22.18
N VAL A 334 2.13 18.19 23.24
CA VAL A 334 3.24 19.14 23.33
C VAL A 334 3.94 18.94 24.66
N GLY A 335 5.27 18.98 24.63
CA GLY A 335 6.09 18.93 25.81
C GLY A 335 7.36 19.75 25.68
N PHE A 336 8.06 19.90 26.79
CA PHE A 336 9.26 20.73 26.89
C PHE A 336 10.35 20.02 27.66
N SER A 337 11.61 20.27 27.31
CA SER A 337 12.77 19.91 28.11
C SER A 337 12.72 20.57 29.49
N ARG A 338 13.57 20.10 30.41
CA ARG A 338 13.61 20.60 31.80
C ARG A 338 13.82 22.10 31.92
N ASP A 339 14.61 22.68 31.04
CA ASP A 339 14.91 24.11 30.96
C ASP A 339 13.92 24.90 30.07
N GLY A 340 12.96 24.22 29.43
CA GLY A 340 12.01 24.84 28.52
C GLY A 340 12.60 25.23 27.15
N ALA A 341 13.87 24.94 26.88
CA ALA A 341 14.57 25.36 25.66
C ALA A 341 14.19 24.52 24.43
N VAL A 342 13.85 23.25 24.62
CA VAL A 342 13.44 22.33 23.55
C VAL A 342 11.96 22.01 23.69
N MET A 343 11.17 22.34 22.67
CA MET A 343 9.78 21.93 22.54
C MET A 343 9.67 20.66 21.68
N ARG A 344 8.85 19.72 22.13
CA ARG A 344 8.52 18.47 21.45
C ARG A 344 7.05 18.50 21.09
N ILE A 345 6.73 18.27 19.82
CA ILE A 345 5.37 18.08 19.32
C ILE A 345 5.27 16.66 18.81
N LEU A 346 4.18 15.98 19.12
CA LEU A 346 3.95 14.62 18.67
C LEU A 346 2.50 14.46 18.23
N THR A 347 2.30 13.88 17.04
CA THR A 347 0.99 13.45 16.56
C THR A 347 1.00 11.95 16.30
N VAL A 348 0.00 11.25 16.86
CA VAL A 348 -0.24 9.83 16.60
C VAL A 348 -1.56 9.71 15.86
N ASP A 349 -1.56 9.11 14.68
CA ASP A 349 -2.79 8.78 13.97
C ASP A 349 -3.57 7.69 14.73
N GLY A 350 -4.88 7.56 14.49
CA GLY A 350 -5.69 6.56 15.19
C GLY A 350 -7.02 6.27 14.51
N ARG A 351 -7.71 5.21 14.94
CA ARG A 351 -8.98 4.72 14.35
C ARG A 351 -8.86 4.25 12.90
N GLN A 352 -7.68 3.79 12.51
CA GLN A 352 -7.35 3.34 11.16
C GLN A 352 -6.69 1.97 11.23
N ALA A 353 -6.79 1.16 10.17
CA ALA A 353 -6.06 -0.11 10.11
C ALA A 353 -4.54 0.11 10.25
N ASP A 354 -4.05 1.24 9.71
CA ASP A 354 -2.64 1.62 9.70
C ASP A 354 -2.16 2.32 10.98
N SER A 355 -3.10 2.74 11.84
CA SER A 355 -2.79 3.29 13.16
C SER A 355 -3.99 3.16 14.11
N GLY A 356 -3.83 2.41 15.20
CA GLY A 356 -4.88 2.26 16.21
C GLY A 356 -5.10 3.51 17.06
N GLY A 357 -4.05 4.31 17.21
CA GLY A 357 -3.99 5.40 18.19
C GLY A 357 -3.42 4.90 19.52
N VAL A 358 -3.33 5.80 20.49
CA VAL A 358 -2.75 5.52 21.81
C VAL A 358 -3.61 6.09 22.93
N THR A 359 -3.50 5.47 24.10
CA THR A 359 -4.02 5.99 25.36
C THR A 359 -3.26 7.23 25.81
N LEU A 360 -3.77 7.96 26.80
CA LEU A 360 -3.02 9.09 27.38
C LEU A 360 -1.79 8.60 28.16
N THR A 361 -1.90 7.45 28.84
CA THR A 361 -0.76 6.79 29.52
C THR A 361 0.36 6.46 28.53
N GLU A 362 0.02 5.82 27.42
CA GLU A 362 0.97 5.49 26.34
C GLU A 362 1.57 6.75 25.71
N LEU A 363 0.75 7.77 25.46
CA LEU A 363 1.21 9.05 24.94
C LEU A 363 2.20 9.74 25.88
N GLY A 364 1.98 9.69 27.20
CA GLY A 364 2.93 10.21 28.20
C GLY A 364 4.27 9.48 28.18
N LEU A 365 4.23 8.16 28.03
CA LEU A 365 5.45 7.35 27.88
C LEU A 365 6.20 7.68 26.59
N MET A 366 5.49 7.89 25.48
CA MET A 366 6.08 8.36 24.22
C MET A 366 6.70 9.76 24.37
N MET A 367 6.00 10.71 24.99
CA MET A 367 6.52 12.08 25.20
C MET A 367 7.78 12.10 26.08
N ARG A 368 7.84 11.27 27.13
CA ARG A 368 9.05 11.10 27.95
C ARG A 368 10.21 10.55 27.12
N ARG A 369 9.97 9.54 26.27
CA ARG A 369 11.01 8.97 25.39
C ARG A 369 11.55 9.98 24.38
N GLU A 370 10.70 10.88 23.90
CA GLU A 370 11.10 12.03 23.07
C GLU A 370 11.83 13.14 23.86
N GLY A 371 12.03 12.96 25.17
CA GLY A 371 12.81 13.86 26.02
C GLY A 371 12.01 14.97 26.68
N ALA A 372 10.68 14.88 26.73
CA ALA A 372 9.87 15.84 27.48
C ALA A 372 10.02 15.65 28.99
N HIS A 373 10.30 16.73 29.71
CA HIS A 373 10.27 16.80 31.16
C HIS A 373 8.89 17.18 31.69
N ASN A 374 8.17 18.03 30.95
CA ASN A 374 6.76 18.31 31.18
C ASN A 374 6.03 18.20 29.84
N ALA A 375 4.86 17.55 29.82
CA ALA A 375 4.07 17.39 28.61
C ALA A 375 2.57 17.41 28.89
N VAL A 376 1.80 17.83 27.91
CA VAL A 376 0.34 17.88 27.94
C VAL A 376 -0.27 17.37 26.65
N ASN A 377 -1.47 16.81 26.79
CA ASN A 377 -2.34 16.46 25.70
C ASN A 377 -3.02 17.73 25.15
N LEU A 378 -3.09 17.83 23.83
CA LEU A 378 -3.92 18.81 23.11
C LEU A 378 -5.20 18.12 22.60
N ASP A 379 -6.03 18.83 21.83
CA ASP A 379 -7.18 18.18 21.21
C ASP A 379 -6.72 17.06 20.24
N GLY A 380 -7.47 15.97 20.21
CA GLY A 380 -7.13 14.76 19.49
C GLY A 380 -8.24 14.30 18.55
N GLY A 381 -8.30 12.99 18.29
CA GLY A 381 -9.31 12.45 17.38
C GLY A 381 -9.17 13.03 15.96
N GLY A 382 -10.30 13.37 15.34
CA GLY A 382 -10.30 13.96 13.99
C GLY A 382 -9.63 15.33 13.91
N SER A 383 -9.36 15.97 15.04
CA SER A 383 -8.66 17.25 15.11
C SER A 383 -7.14 17.11 14.94
N SER A 384 -6.56 15.93 15.19
CA SER A 384 -5.11 15.71 15.11
C SER A 384 -4.58 15.90 13.70
N THR A 385 -3.88 17.02 13.51
CA THR A 385 -3.31 17.41 12.21
C THR A 385 -1.97 18.10 12.42
N LEU A 386 -0.95 17.63 11.71
CA LEU A 386 0.36 18.25 11.58
C LEU A 386 0.59 18.63 10.12
N VAL A 387 0.95 19.88 9.89
CA VAL A 387 1.39 20.37 8.59
C VAL A 387 2.82 20.89 8.66
N ALA A 388 3.61 20.61 7.64
CA ALA A 388 4.97 21.09 7.54
C ALA A 388 5.35 21.43 6.10
N ARG A 389 6.31 22.33 5.94
CA ARG A 389 6.93 22.58 4.64
C ARG A 389 7.98 21.53 4.31
N GLU A 390 8.49 21.62 3.09
CA GLU A 390 9.68 20.90 2.64
C GLU A 390 10.85 21.89 2.46
N PRO A 391 12.12 21.50 2.72
CA PRO A 391 13.25 22.34 2.37
C PRO A 391 13.20 22.82 0.93
N GLY A 392 13.30 24.14 0.74
CA GLY A 392 13.22 24.79 -0.57
C GLY A 392 11.78 25.04 -1.07
N SER A 393 10.76 24.88 -0.22
CA SER A 393 9.36 25.14 -0.53
C SER A 393 8.67 25.94 0.58
N ASP A 394 7.70 26.77 0.20
CA ASP A 394 6.78 27.46 1.11
C ASP A 394 5.42 26.76 1.23
N THR A 395 5.18 25.72 0.42
CA THR A 395 3.93 24.97 0.45
C THR A 395 3.88 24.07 1.69
N MET A 396 2.86 24.26 2.52
CA MET A 396 2.52 23.38 3.63
C MET A 396 1.85 22.11 3.13
N ARG A 397 2.22 20.97 3.73
CA ARG A 397 1.62 19.66 3.45
C ARG A 397 1.23 19.00 4.75
N VAL A 398 0.10 18.29 4.73
CA VAL A 398 -0.31 17.41 5.83
C VAL A 398 0.62 16.20 5.86
N GLU A 399 1.25 15.97 7.01
CA GLU A 399 2.20 14.86 7.20
C GLU A 399 1.49 13.58 7.66
N ASN A 400 0.51 13.73 8.55
CA ASN A 400 -0.24 12.63 9.16
C ASN A 400 -1.53 12.27 8.37
N SER A 401 -2.31 11.31 8.86
CA SER A 401 -3.57 10.85 8.25
C SER A 401 -4.76 11.20 9.15
N PRO A 402 -5.53 12.28 8.86
CA PRO A 402 -6.68 12.67 9.69
C PRO A 402 -7.73 11.57 9.85
N SER A 403 -8.17 11.29 11.08
CA SER A 403 -9.02 10.12 11.38
C SER A 403 -10.45 10.18 10.85
N ASP A 404 -10.93 11.36 10.46
CA ASP A 404 -12.27 11.55 9.89
C ASP A 404 -12.28 11.32 8.35
N GLY A 405 -11.14 10.94 7.76
CA GLY A 405 -10.94 10.79 6.32
C GLY A 405 -10.59 12.09 5.60
N THR A 406 -10.84 13.24 6.23
CA THR A 406 -10.40 14.58 5.82
C THR A 406 -9.95 15.37 7.03
N GLU A 407 -9.19 16.45 6.84
CA GLU A 407 -8.88 17.38 7.93
C GLU A 407 -10.16 17.95 8.56
N ARG A 408 -10.26 17.91 9.89
CA ARG A 408 -11.34 18.55 10.61
C ARG A 408 -11.08 20.06 10.74
N PRO A 409 -12.10 20.91 10.50
CA PRO A 409 -12.03 22.32 10.87
C PRO A 409 -11.95 22.48 12.40
N VAL A 410 -10.90 23.16 12.87
CA VAL A 410 -10.62 23.44 14.29
C VAL A 410 -10.52 24.96 14.51
N PRO A 411 -10.74 25.48 15.73
CA PRO A 411 -10.78 26.93 15.95
C PRO A 411 -9.39 27.56 16.16
N ASN A 412 -8.38 26.78 16.52
CA ASN A 412 -7.04 27.29 16.76
C ASN A 412 -5.95 26.21 16.65
N GLY A 413 -4.71 26.65 16.74
CA GLY A 413 -3.52 25.81 16.72
C GLY A 413 -2.26 26.55 17.14
N LEU A 414 -1.12 25.91 16.91
CA LEU A 414 0.20 26.51 17.09
C LEU A 414 0.93 26.53 15.74
N ALA A 415 1.44 27.69 15.35
CA ALA A 415 2.31 27.85 14.19
C ALA A 415 3.76 28.00 14.64
N LEU A 416 4.66 27.21 14.05
CA LEU A 416 6.09 27.38 14.21
C LEU A 416 6.60 28.33 13.13
N THR A 417 7.24 29.43 13.54
CA THR A 417 7.84 30.38 12.61
C THR A 417 9.35 30.45 12.80
N ALA A 418 10.09 30.57 11.71
CA ALA A 418 11.54 30.74 11.71
C ALA A 418 11.91 32.08 11.04
N PRO A 419 13.11 32.64 11.32
CA PRO A 419 13.63 33.76 10.55
C PRO A 419 13.69 33.43 9.06
N ASP A 420 13.43 34.41 8.21
CA ASP A 420 13.74 34.30 6.79
C ASP A 420 15.25 34.14 6.60
N GLY A 421 15.63 33.30 5.65
CA GLY A 421 17.01 33.22 5.22
C GLY A 421 17.36 34.29 4.20
N SER A 422 18.63 34.29 3.82
CA SER A 422 19.19 35.21 2.84
C SER A 422 18.62 35.03 1.43
N GLY A 423 17.93 33.93 1.15
CA GLY A 423 17.60 33.51 -0.22
C GLY A 423 18.83 33.10 -1.04
N GLU A 424 20.03 33.10 -0.45
CA GLU A 424 21.24 32.61 -1.10
C GLU A 424 21.24 31.09 -1.11
N LEU A 425 21.38 30.51 -2.30
CA LEU A 425 21.41 29.07 -2.47
C LEU A 425 22.54 28.40 -1.65
N ARG A 426 22.17 27.56 -0.68
CA ARG A 426 23.07 26.73 0.14
C ARG A 426 23.03 25.25 -0.23
N GLY A 427 21.90 24.74 -0.71
CA GLY A 427 21.77 23.34 -1.06
C GLY A 427 20.54 23.05 -1.93
N TYR A 428 20.36 21.78 -2.28
CA TYR A 428 19.19 21.30 -3.00
C TYR A 428 18.53 20.14 -2.27
N ARG A 429 17.21 20.16 -2.17
CA ARG A 429 16.41 18.96 -1.93
C ARG A 429 16.15 18.30 -3.27
N VAL A 430 16.76 17.13 -3.48
CA VAL A 430 16.63 16.39 -4.74
C VAL A 430 15.62 15.25 -4.57
N GLY A 431 14.69 15.15 -5.51
CA GLY A 431 13.63 14.14 -5.52
C GLY A 431 13.32 13.66 -6.93
N THR A 432 12.37 12.73 -7.03
CA THR A 432 11.73 12.39 -8.31
C THR A 432 10.56 13.36 -8.56
N ALA A 433 10.27 13.64 -9.82
CA ALA A 433 9.08 14.43 -10.17
C ALA A 433 7.78 13.66 -9.91
N MET A 434 7.81 12.34 -10.13
CA MET A 434 6.76 11.41 -9.73
C MET A 434 6.76 11.28 -8.19
N ASP A 435 5.60 11.49 -7.57
CA ASP A 435 5.42 11.33 -6.13
C ASP A 435 5.51 9.84 -5.75
N PRO A 436 6.47 9.43 -4.90
CA PRO A 436 6.55 8.06 -4.41
C PRO A 436 5.23 7.56 -3.79
N GLY A 437 4.45 8.42 -3.14
CA GLY A 437 3.18 8.04 -2.49
C GLY A 437 2.03 7.74 -3.46
N ALA A 438 2.14 8.14 -4.73
CA ALA A 438 1.13 7.93 -5.77
C ALA A 438 1.65 7.11 -6.96
N ALA A 439 2.96 6.85 -7.03
CA ALA A 439 3.56 6.08 -8.09
C ALA A 439 2.98 4.65 -8.18
N PRO A 440 2.80 4.10 -9.40
CA PRO A 440 2.44 2.70 -9.59
C PRO A 440 3.39 1.75 -8.86
N THR A 441 2.85 0.68 -8.25
CA THR A 441 3.64 -0.25 -7.44
C THR A 441 3.20 -1.71 -7.58
N ALA A 442 4.12 -2.63 -7.25
CA ALA A 442 3.82 -4.05 -7.02
C ALA A 442 3.78 -4.41 -5.53
N ASP A 443 3.97 -3.45 -4.64
CA ASP A 443 4.10 -3.69 -3.22
C ASP A 443 2.74 -4.04 -2.59
N PRO A 444 2.73 -4.75 -1.45
CA PRO A 444 1.52 -5.04 -0.69
C PRO A 444 0.73 -3.82 -0.23
N VAL A 445 1.41 -2.67 -0.18
CA VAL A 445 1.02 -1.39 0.41
C VAL A 445 1.13 -0.28 -0.64
N ARG A 446 0.47 0.85 -0.42
CA ARG A 446 0.51 1.96 -1.38
C ARG A 446 1.86 2.68 -1.31
N GLY A 447 2.37 3.06 -2.47
CA GLY A 447 3.66 3.73 -2.63
C GLY A 447 4.55 2.94 -3.59
N GLY A 448 5.11 3.62 -4.58
CA GLY A 448 5.99 3.02 -5.59
C GLY A 448 7.44 3.37 -5.38
N HIS A 449 8.28 2.81 -6.26
CA HIS A 449 9.73 2.97 -6.22
C HIS A 449 10.25 3.84 -7.39
N PRO A 450 9.92 5.15 -7.47
CA PRO A 450 10.40 6.00 -8.57
C PRO A 450 11.91 6.22 -8.55
N GLU A 451 12.61 5.90 -7.45
CA GLU A 451 14.06 5.82 -7.38
C GLU A 451 14.65 4.65 -8.20
N ARG A 452 13.81 3.72 -8.66
CA ARG A 452 14.17 2.62 -9.56
C ARG A 452 13.80 2.97 -11.02
N VAL A 453 14.62 2.50 -11.97
CA VAL A 453 14.44 2.71 -13.41
C VAL A 453 15.04 1.55 -14.22
N PHE A 454 14.47 1.22 -15.37
CA PHE A 454 14.99 0.16 -16.25
C PHE A 454 16.04 0.71 -17.23
N PRO A 455 17.02 -0.11 -17.67
CA PRO A 455 17.92 0.25 -18.77
C PRO A 455 17.17 0.80 -19.99
N GLY A 456 17.66 1.91 -20.56
CA GLY A 456 17.05 2.58 -21.71
C GLY A 456 15.86 3.47 -21.39
N LEU A 457 15.30 3.42 -20.17
CA LEU A 457 14.22 4.29 -19.72
C LEU A 457 14.74 5.52 -18.97
N THR A 458 13.83 6.44 -18.67
CA THR A 458 14.13 7.72 -18.05
C THR A 458 13.49 7.88 -16.67
N ARG A 459 14.05 8.79 -15.88
CA ARG A 459 13.47 9.27 -14.63
C ARG A 459 13.63 10.79 -14.56
N ARG A 460 12.53 11.51 -14.34
CA ARG A 460 12.58 12.96 -14.16
C ARG A 460 12.87 13.30 -12.71
N LEU A 461 13.89 14.13 -12.48
CA LEU A 461 14.30 14.58 -11.16
C LEU A 461 13.93 16.04 -10.92
N THR A 462 13.72 16.37 -9.65
CA THR A 462 13.48 17.73 -9.17
C THR A 462 14.60 18.13 -8.22
N ALA A 463 14.90 19.42 -8.18
CA ALA A 463 15.86 20.00 -7.25
C ALA A 463 15.31 21.33 -6.73
N ALA A 464 14.75 21.32 -5.52
CA ALA A 464 14.31 22.53 -4.84
C ALA A 464 15.52 23.16 -4.13
N GLY A 465 15.94 24.35 -4.57
CA GLY A 465 17.03 25.08 -3.96
C GLY A 465 16.63 25.64 -2.60
N TYR A 466 17.53 25.59 -1.62
CA TYR A 466 17.28 26.14 -0.29
C TYR A 466 18.46 26.93 0.27
N ASP A 467 18.16 27.90 1.14
CA ASP A 467 19.12 28.74 1.86
C ASP A 467 19.53 28.17 3.24
N GLU A 468 20.30 28.90 4.04
CA GLU A 468 20.74 28.45 5.37
C GLU A 468 19.60 28.21 6.37
N THR A 469 18.40 28.71 6.07
CA THR A 469 17.19 28.49 6.88
C THR A 469 16.29 27.40 6.31
N TYR A 470 16.73 26.73 5.24
CA TYR A 470 15.94 25.80 4.44
C TYR A 470 14.74 26.44 3.71
N GLY A 471 14.70 27.77 3.63
CA GLY A 471 13.73 28.50 2.79
C GLY A 471 14.04 28.39 1.30
N PRO A 472 13.07 28.64 0.40
CA PRO A 472 13.30 28.62 -1.05
C PRO A 472 14.43 29.56 -1.46
N ALA A 473 15.36 29.04 -2.25
CA ALA A 473 16.44 29.81 -2.84
C ALA A 473 16.53 29.51 -4.34
N GLU A 474 16.62 30.55 -5.15
CA GLU A 474 16.71 30.38 -6.60
C GLU A 474 18.07 29.84 -7.02
N GLY A 475 18.06 28.92 -7.99
CA GLY A 475 19.25 28.59 -8.75
C GLY A 475 19.11 27.28 -9.50
N ALA A 476 19.16 27.32 -10.82
CA ALA A 476 19.18 26.11 -11.64
C ALA A 476 20.47 25.29 -11.38
N PRO A 477 20.39 23.99 -11.04
CA PRO A 477 21.55 23.15 -10.82
C PRO A 477 22.17 22.65 -12.14
N HIS A 478 23.44 22.25 -12.07
CA HIS A 478 24.02 21.31 -13.02
C HIS A 478 23.89 19.88 -12.48
N TRP A 479 23.47 18.97 -13.35
CA TRP A 479 23.26 17.57 -13.01
C TRP A 479 24.43 16.71 -13.48
N TYR A 480 24.81 15.73 -12.67
CA TYR A 480 25.70 14.66 -13.09
C TYR A 480 25.45 13.39 -12.28
N ALA A 481 25.71 12.24 -12.91
CA ALA A 481 25.66 10.93 -12.26
C ALA A 481 27.07 10.50 -11.85
N ARG A 482 27.24 10.06 -10.60
CA ARG A 482 28.54 9.60 -10.08
C ARG A 482 29.05 8.36 -10.83
N ASN A 483 28.16 7.43 -11.19
CA ASN A 483 28.48 6.25 -11.98
C ASN A 483 27.88 6.37 -13.40
N PRO A 484 28.68 6.77 -14.41
CA PRO A 484 28.19 6.97 -15.77
C PRO A 484 27.85 5.66 -16.51
N LEU A 485 28.25 4.49 -15.97
CA LEU A 485 27.83 3.19 -16.51
C LEU A 485 26.37 2.91 -16.17
N ALA A 486 25.92 3.30 -14.97
CA ALA A 486 24.52 3.15 -14.59
C ALA A 486 23.61 4.07 -15.42
N GLY A 487 24.02 5.31 -15.66
CA GLY A 487 23.28 6.23 -16.51
C GLY A 487 23.85 7.64 -16.53
N ARG A 488 23.14 8.58 -17.17
CA ARG A 488 23.53 9.99 -17.24
C ARG A 488 22.33 10.88 -16.94
N ALA A 489 22.55 11.97 -16.23
CA ALA A 489 21.56 13.01 -16.03
C ALA A 489 21.80 14.16 -17.02
N GLY A 490 20.75 14.55 -17.76
CA GLY A 490 20.74 15.69 -18.65
C GLY A 490 20.64 17.02 -17.89
N PRO A 491 20.88 18.16 -18.58
CA PRO A 491 20.76 19.49 -17.98
C PRO A 491 19.34 19.84 -17.52
N ASP A 492 18.32 19.16 -18.06
CA ASP A 492 16.91 19.26 -17.73
C ASP A 492 16.49 18.42 -16.50
N GLY A 493 17.45 17.75 -15.84
CA GLY A 493 17.17 16.87 -14.71
C GLY A 493 16.57 15.52 -15.10
N VAL A 494 16.59 15.14 -16.38
CA VAL A 494 16.16 13.82 -16.83
C VAL A 494 17.35 12.86 -16.76
N PHE A 495 17.22 11.82 -15.93
CA PHE A 495 18.17 10.72 -15.87
C PHE A 495 17.81 9.66 -16.90
N THR A 496 18.76 9.29 -17.77
CA THR A 496 18.63 8.16 -18.71
C THR A 496 19.48 7.00 -18.23
N ALA A 497 18.82 5.88 -17.93
CA ALA A 497 19.45 4.66 -17.45
C ALA A 497 20.14 3.89 -18.60
N ARG A 498 21.23 3.19 -18.29
CA ARG A 498 22.09 2.49 -19.27
C ARG A 498 22.34 1.03 -18.89
N HIS A 499 22.96 0.77 -17.75
CA HIS A 499 23.28 -0.57 -17.29
C HIS A 499 22.83 -0.77 -15.85
N SER A 500 22.48 -2.00 -15.50
CA SER A 500 22.08 -2.34 -14.14
C SER A 500 23.16 -1.95 -13.13
N GLY A 501 22.72 -1.44 -11.98
CA GLY A 501 23.60 -0.95 -10.92
C GLY A 501 22.93 0.17 -10.12
N SER A 502 23.73 0.93 -9.37
CA SER A 502 23.23 2.12 -8.68
C SER A 502 24.14 3.32 -8.92
N THR A 503 23.57 4.53 -8.83
CA THR A 503 24.32 5.78 -8.93
C THR A 503 23.70 6.86 -8.06
N ASP A 504 24.55 7.66 -7.43
CA ASP A 504 24.12 8.96 -6.93
C ASP A 504 23.97 9.91 -8.13
N VAL A 505 22.82 10.56 -8.24
CA VAL A 505 22.61 11.70 -9.13
C VAL A 505 22.66 12.97 -8.31
N ILE A 506 23.50 13.90 -8.73
CA ILE A 506 23.88 15.07 -7.94
C ILE A 506 23.43 16.33 -8.68
N ALA A 507 22.63 17.15 -8.01
CA ALA A 507 22.33 18.53 -8.40
C ALA A 507 23.35 19.45 -7.73
N ARG A 508 24.08 20.27 -8.50
CA ARG A 508 25.12 21.16 -7.96
C ARG A 508 25.17 22.52 -8.64
N ARG A 509 25.37 23.57 -7.84
CA ARG A 509 25.73 24.92 -8.32
C ARG A 509 26.65 25.58 -7.30
N GLY A 510 27.88 25.91 -7.68
CA GLY A 510 28.90 26.39 -6.73
C GLY A 510 29.13 25.37 -5.61
N SER A 511 29.03 25.81 -4.35
CA SER A 511 29.09 24.95 -3.15
C SER A 511 27.77 24.24 -2.84
N ALA A 512 26.64 24.72 -3.37
CA ALA A 512 25.33 24.13 -3.12
C ALA A 512 25.20 22.76 -3.82
N ARG A 513 24.78 21.76 -3.05
CA ARG A 513 24.64 20.38 -3.51
C ARG A 513 23.38 19.72 -2.97
N GLY A 514 22.84 18.78 -3.74
CA GLY A 514 21.83 17.82 -3.30
C GLY A 514 22.00 16.51 -4.06
N VAL A 515 21.57 15.40 -3.45
CA VAL A 515 21.84 14.05 -3.95
C VAL A 515 20.59 13.19 -3.83
N ILE A 516 20.33 12.38 -4.87
CA ILE A 516 19.41 11.24 -4.82
C ILE A 516 20.14 9.99 -5.31
N ARG A 517 19.92 8.85 -4.64
CA ARG A 517 20.41 7.55 -5.11
C ARG A 517 19.35 6.96 -6.04
N LEU A 518 19.75 6.64 -7.28
CA LEU A 518 18.93 5.89 -8.22
C LEU A 518 19.47 4.47 -8.39
N THR A 519 18.54 3.56 -8.65
CA THR A 519 18.81 2.16 -8.94
C THR A 519 18.38 1.84 -10.37
N VAL A 520 19.30 1.30 -11.16
CA VAL A 520 19.02 0.76 -12.49
C VAL A 520 18.83 -0.75 -12.38
N LEU A 521 17.62 -1.21 -12.69
CA LEU A 521 17.21 -2.60 -12.58
C LEU A 521 17.82 -3.48 -13.69
N GLY A 522 17.41 -4.76 -13.73
CA GLY A 522 17.62 -5.61 -14.89
C GLY A 522 16.83 -5.15 -16.11
N GLU A 523 16.97 -5.86 -17.23
CA GLU A 523 16.22 -5.57 -18.46
C GLU A 523 14.70 -5.65 -18.24
N LEU A 524 13.95 -4.78 -18.92
CA LEU A 524 12.49 -4.79 -18.87
C LEU A 524 11.93 -6.08 -19.50
N ASP A 525 11.38 -6.94 -18.66
CA ASP A 525 10.77 -8.21 -19.09
C ASP A 525 9.31 -7.98 -19.53
N ARG A 526 8.52 -7.31 -18.68
CA ARG A 526 7.10 -7.07 -18.91
C ARG A 526 6.61 -5.77 -18.31
N ILE A 527 5.46 -5.31 -18.79
CA ILE A 527 4.73 -4.17 -18.24
C ILE A 527 3.29 -4.54 -17.90
N ARG A 528 2.73 -3.88 -16.90
CA ARG A 528 1.31 -3.95 -16.56
C ARG A 528 0.78 -2.55 -16.21
N PRO A 529 -0.50 -2.27 -16.45
CA PRO A 529 -1.08 -1.02 -15.97
C PRO A 529 -1.35 -1.10 -14.47
N SER A 530 -1.41 0.05 -13.80
CA SER A 530 -1.82 0.12 -12.39
C SER A 530 -3.27 -0.32 -12.20
N VAL A 531 -4.11 -0.13 -13.23
CA VAL A 531 -5.48 -0.63 -13.31
C VAL A 531 -5.75 -1.24 -14.68
N ARG A 532 -6.45 -2.38 -14.74
CA ARG A 532 -6.79 -3.02 -16.03
C ARG A 532 -7.92 -2.32 -16.78
N ARG A 533 -8.73 -1.54 -16.06
CA ARG A 533 -9.85 -0.77 -16.60
C ARG A 533 -9.96 0.58 -15.88
N VAL A 534 -10.24 1.62 -16.64
CA VAL A 534 -10.66 2.95 -16.16
C VAL A 534 -12.13 3.12 -16.50
N GLY A 535 -12.99 3.13 -15.47
CA GLY A 535 -14.42 3.39 -15.61
C GLY A 535 -14.73 4.85 -15.34
N LEU A 536 -15.40 5.51 -16.29
CA LEU A 536 -15.90 6.88 -16.18
C LEU A 536 -17.42 6.82 -16.10
N ALA A 537 -18.00 7.37 -15.04
CA ALA A 537 -19.46 7.33 -14.84
C ALA A 537 -20.19 8.12 -15.94
N ASP A 538 -19.61 9.23 -16.40
CA ASP A 538 -20.14 10.12 -17.43
C ASP A 538 -19.00 10.93 -18.09
N ALA A 539 -19.35 11.95 -18.89
CA ALA A 539 -18.39 12.80 -19.59
C ALA A 539 -17.60 13.79 -18.70
N GLN A 540 -18.10 14.10 -17.50
CA GLN A 540 -17.44 14.99 -16.55
C GLN A 540 -16.48 14.22 -15.63
N ALA A 541 -16.72 12.91 -15.46
CA ALA A 541 -15.82 12.03 -14.74
C ALA A 541 -14.43 11.96 -15.39
N SER A 542 -13.41 11.81 -14.55
CA SER A 542 -12.04 11.52 -14.96
C SER A 542 -11.53 10.31 -14.19
N GLY A 543 -10.61 9.57 -14.81
CA GLY A 543 -9.98 8.40 -14.22
C GLY A 543 -8.50 8.41 -14.50
N ARG A 544 -7.74 7.54 -13.83
CA ARG A 544 -6.28 7.50 -13.95
C ARG A 544 -5.75 6.10 -14.14
N PHE A 545 -4.63 5.99 -14.82
CA PHE A 545 -3.79 4.79 -14.81
C PHE A 545 -2.32 5.17 -14.96
N GLY A 546 -1.44 4.34 -14.42
CA GLY A 546 0.00 4.40 -14.65
C GLY A 546 0.51 3.09 -15.24
N VAL A 547 1.79 3.05 -15.59
CA VAL A 547 2.45 1.84 -16.14
C VAL A 547 3.53 1.40 -15.17
N LEU A 548 3.49 0.12 -14.80
CA LEU A 548 4.50 -0.54 -13.98
C LEU A 548 5.33 -1.50 -14.84
N GLY A 549 6.64 -1.36 -14.81
CA GLY A 549 7.57 -2.32 -15.40
C GLY A 549 8.02 -3.36 -14.38
N LEU A 550 8.31 -4.58 -14.85
CA LEU A 550 8.91 -5.65 -14.07
C LEU A 550 10.07 -6.26 -14.85
N ASP A 551 11.16 -6.57 -14.16
CA ASP A 551 12.25 -7.39 -14.71
C ASP A 551 11.92 -8.90 -14.63
N ALA A 552 12.83 -9.72 -15.15
CA ALA A 552 12.71 -11.18 -15.15
C ALA A 552 12.74 -11.82 -13.74
N HIS A 553 13.05 -11.02 -12.72
CA HIS A 553 13.13 -11.44 -11.32
C HIS A 553 12.00 -10.84 -10.48
N GLY A 554 11.01 -10.19 -11.11
CA GLY A 554 9.87 -9.60 -10.44
C GLY A 554 10.18 -8.31 -9.69
N THR A 555 11.38 -7.73 -9.86
CA THR A 555 11.69 -6.39 -9.35
C THR A 555 10.93 -5.38 -10.18
N SER A 556 10.21 -4.48 -9.52
CA SER A 556 9.34 -3.51 -10.20
C SER A 556 9.84 -2.07 -10.09
N ALA A 557 9.48 -1.26 -11.10
CA ALA A 557 9.60 0.19 -11.05
C ALA A 557 8.48 0.86 -11.86
N PRO A 558 7.95 2.02 -11.41
CA PRO A 558 7.00 2.79 -12.20
C PRO A 558 7.68 3.34 -13.46
N VAL A 559 6.97 3.40 -14.58
CA VAL A 559 7.50 3.92 -15.84
C VAL A 559 7.09 5.39 -16.00
N GLU A 560 8.03 6.25 -16.41
CA GLU A 560 7.71 7.66 -16.71
C GLU A 560 6.76 7.77 -17.90
N PRO A 561 5.75 8.66 -17.88
CA PRO A 561 4.85 8.84 -19.02
C PRO A 561 5.57 9.19 -20.33
N SER A 562 6.73 9.85 -20.27
CA SER A 562 7.57 10.16 -21.44
C SER A 562 8.16 8.94 -22.14
N ASP A 563 8.26 7.81 -21.45
CA ASP A 563 8.76 6.55 -22.01
C ASP A 563 7.63 5.66 -22.57
N VAL A 564 6.38 6.08 -22.41
CA VAL A 564 5.20 5.31 -22.81
C VAL A 564 4.63 5.87 -24.11
N ARG A 565 4.50 5.00 -25.11
CA ARG A 565 3.72 5.30 -26.32
C ARG A 565 2.31 4.76 -26.16
N LEU A 566 1.31 5.64 -26.23
CA LEU A 566 -0.11 5.29 -26.19
C LEU A 566 -0.71 5.22 -27.61
N ASP A 567 -1.49 4.17 -27.85
CA ASP A 567 -2.34 4.00 -29.04
C ASP A 567 -3.80 3.77 -28.60
N TYR A 568 -4.68 4.70 -28.99
CA TYR A 568 -6.09 4.73 -28.59
C TYR A 568 -6.91 5.63 -29.53
N ASP A 569 -8.23 5.50 -29.47
CA ASP A 569 -9.14 6.36 -30.23
C ASP A 569 -9.26 7.75 -29.59
N ARG A 570 -8.62 8.74 -30.22
CA ARG A 570 -8.60 10.15 -29.78
C ARG A 570 -9.93 10.87 -29.99
N SER A 571 -10.86 10.29 -30.76
CA SER A 571 -12.22 10.84 -30.88
C SER A 571 -13.06 10.53 -29.65
N LEU A 572 -12.75 9.45 -28.92
CA LEU A 572 -13.47 9.01 -27.73
C LEU A 572 -12.86 9.52 -26.43
N PHE A 573 -11.53 9.56 -26.34
CA PHE A 573 -10.82 9.84 -25.10
C PHE A 573 -9.79 10.96 -25.25
N ASP A 574 -9.60 11.71 -24.17
CA ASP A 574 -8.43 12.55 -23.95
C ASP A 574 -7.56 11.91 -22.87
N ILE A 575 -6.30 11.64 -23.18
CA ILE A 575 -5.36 11.01 -22.25
C ILE A 575 -4.12 11.88 -22.17
N ALA A 576 -3.87 12.45 -20.99
CA ALA A 576 -2.77 13.36 -20.74
C ALA A 576 -1.87 12.83 -19.62
N PRO A 577 -0.54 12.95 -19.74
CA PRO A 577 0.35 12.61 -18.66
C PRO A 577 0.22 13.59 -17.49
N ASP A 578 0.37 13.09 -16.28
CA ASP A 578 0.45 13.89 -15.04
C ASP A 578 1.51 13.31 -14.09
N ALA A 579 1.57 13.83 -12.86
CA ALA A 579 2.56 13.39 -11.86
C ALA A 579 2.33 11.95 -11.36
N GLU A 580 1.16 11.36 -11.59
CA GLU A 580 0.76 10.01 -11.13
C GLU A 580 0.70 8.99 -12.28
N GLY A 581 0.86 9.43 -13.53
CA GLY A 581 0.82 8.59 -14.71
C GLY A 581 0.05 9.28 -15.84
N PHE A 582 -1.17 8.82 -16.10
CA PHE A 582 -2.07 9.33 -17.12
C PHE A 582 -3.46 9.61 -16.55
N THR A 583 -3.97 10.81 -16.78
CA THR A 583 -5.39 11.15 -16.59
C THR A 583 -6.16 10.89 -17.88
N VAL A 584 -7.31 10.23 -17.76
CA VAL A 584 -8.23 9.87 -18.83
C VAL A 584 -9.53 10.64 -18.64
N ARG A 585 -9.99 11.31 -19.70
CA ARG A 585 -11.29 11.98 -19.78
C ARG A 585 -12.04 11.53 -21.02
N ALA A 586 -13.37 11.49 -20.94
CA ALA A 586 -14.20 11.24 -22.10
C ALA A 586 -14.31 12.50 -22.96
N ARG A 587 -14.40 12.34 -24.28
CA ARG A 587 -14.75 13.41 -25.24
C ARG A 587 -16.20 13.32 -25.72
N THR A 588 -16.96 12.37 -25.16
CA THR A 588 -18.35 12.09 -25.53
C THR A 588 -19.20 11.90 -24.28
N ALA A 589 -20.46 12.30 -24.35
CA ALA A 589 -21.49 12.02 -23.34
C ALA A 589 -22.18 10.66 -23.57
N GLU A 590 -22.00 10.05 -24.74
CA GLU A 590 -22.57 8.75 -25.05
C GLU A 590 -21.80 7.62 -24.36
N PRO A 591 -22.49 6.54 -23.92
CA PRO A 591 -21.83 5.36 -23.41
C PRO A 591 -20.92 4.73 -24.46
N VAL A 592 -19.62 4.71 -24.21
CA VAL A 592 -18.62 4.15 -25.14
C VAL A 592 -17.58 3.30 -24.41
N ALA A 593 -16.95 2.42 -25.16
CA ALA A 593 -15.88 1.56 -24.70
C ALA A 593 -14.73 1.57 -25.71
N GLY A 594 -13.50 1.59 -25.22
CA GLY A 594 -12.33 1.48 -26.07
C GLY A 594 -11.12 0.93 -25.34
N ARG A 595 -10.06 0.68 -26.11
CA ARG A 595 -8.79 0.13 -25.63
C ARG A 595 -7.71 1.19 -25.73
N VAL A 596 -6.86 1.24 -24.73
CA VAL A 596 -5.63 2.02 -24.71
C VAL A 596 -4.47 1.06 -24.65
N THR A 597 -3.68 0.99 -25.72
CA THR A 597 -2.47 0.16 -25.77
C THR A 597 -1.28 1.01 -25.35
N ALA A 598 -0.65 0.67 -24.23
CA ALA A 598 0.58 1.28 -23.76
C ALA A 598 1.78 0.44 -24.18
N THR A 599 2.78 1.04 -24.84
CA THR A 599 4.02 0.39 -25.26
C THR A 599 5.24 1.05 -24.62
N VAL A 600 6.13 0.25 -24.03
CA VAL A 600 7.40 0.69 -23.40
C VAL A 600 8.51 -0.25 -23.85
N ALA A 601 9.57 0.27 -24.48
CA ALA A 601 10.71 -0.53 -24.96
C ALA A 601 10.32 -1.85 -25.68
N GLY A 602 9.28 -1.80 -26.52
CA GLY A 602 8.78 -2.96 -27.28
C GLY A 602 7.88 -3.93 -26.50
N ARG A 603 7.61 -3.69 -25.21
CA ARG A 603 6.62 -4.41 -24.40
C ARG A 603 5.30 -3.67 -24.42
N SER A 604 4.18 -4.39 -24.46
CA SER A 604 2.84 -3.82 -24.62
C SER A 604 1.89 -4.31 -23.54
N THR A 605 0.98 -3.44 -23.11
CA THR A 605 -0.16 -3.82 -22.26
C THR A 605 -1.39 -3.00 -22.64
N VAL A 606 -2.58 -3.46 -22.24
CA VAL A 606 -3.86 -2.87 -22.64
C VAL A 606 -4.68 -2.47 -21.42
N VAL A 607 -5.17 -1.24 -21.42
CA VAL A 607 -6.14 -0.70 -20.47
C VAL A 607 -7.48 -0.56 -21.18
N ALA A 608 -8.55 -1.04 -20.56
CA ALA A 608 -9.91 -0.76 -21.01
C ALA A 608 -10.34 0.62 -20.50
N VAL A 609 -10.97 1.44 -21.34
CA VAL A 609 -11.64 2.67 -20.91
C VAL A 609 -13.11 2.53 -21.25
N THR A 610 -13.99 2.76 -20.28
CA THR A 610 -15.45 2.70 -20.46
C THR A 610 -16.08 3.97 -19.92
N VAL A 611 -17.01 4.55 -20.65
CA VAL A 611 -17.79 5.75 -20.28
C VAL A 611 -19.25 5.34 -20.17
N GLY A 612 -19.92 5.74 -19.10
CA GLY A 612 -21.31 5.40 -18.84
C GLY A 612 -21.49 4.03 -18.18
N LEU A 613 -22.54 3.91 -17.37
CA LEU A 613 -23.03 2.66 -16.81
C LEU A 613 -24.52 2.52 -17.13
N ALA A 614 -24.92 1.34 -17.59
CA ALA A 614 -26.33 0.97 -17.72
C ALA A 614 -26.74 0.16 -16.49
N ALA A 615 -27.85 0.53 -15.86
CA ALA A 615 -28.46 -0.28 -14.80
C ALA A 615 -29.29 -1.40 -15.44
N HIS A 616 -28.95 -2.64 -15.14
CA HIS A 616 -29.69 -3.83 -15.55
C HIS A 616 -30.33 -4.47 -14.32
N GLN A 617 -31.66 -4.62 -14.33
CA GLN A 617 -32.35 -5.31 -13.24
C GLN A 617 -32.03 -6.82 -13.30
N VAL A 618 -31.47 -7.35 -12.21
CA VAL A 618 -31.09 -8.76 -12.06
C VAL A 618 -32.17 -9.54 -11.32
N ALA A 619 -32.75 -8.96 -10.26
CA ALA A 619 -33.91 -9.52 -9.57
C ALA A 619 -34.79 -8.40 -9.01
N SER A 620 -36.08 -8.41 -9.33
CA SER A 620 -37.08 -7.54 -8.67
C SER A 620 -37.56 -8.11 -7.34
N PHE A 621 -37.35 -9.40 -7.10
CA PHE A 621 -37.92 -10.17 -5.99
C PHE A 621 -39.46 -10.32 -6.02
N ASP A 622 -40.13 -9.97 -7.14
CA ASP A 622 -41.56 -10.26 -7.32
C ASP A 622 -41.89 -11.76 -7.27
N ASP A 623 -40.89 -12.61 -7.49
CA ASP A 623 -40.97 -14.06 -7.35
C ASP A 623 -40.45 -14.58 -6.00
N ALA A 624 -40.36 -13.74 -4.96
CA ALA A 624 -39.81 -14.07 -3.64
C ALA A 624 -40.38 -15.37 -3.02
N GLY A 625 -41.62 -15.76 -3.37
CA GLY A 625 -42.21 -17.05 -2.97
C GLY A 625 -41.52 -18.31 -3.52
N ARG A 626 -40.64 -18.17 -4.53
CA ARG A 626 -39.84 -19.27 -5.11
C ARG A 626 -38.41 -19.33 -4.58
N TRP A 627 -37.99 -18.34 -3.79
CA TRP A 627 -36.69 -18.33 -3.15
C TRP A 627 -36.68 -19.28 -1.95
N THR A 628 -35.52 -19.90 -1.68
CA THR A 628 -35.40 -20.91 -0.62
C THR A 628 -34.36 -20.50 0.42
N PHE A 629 -34.61 -20.89 1.67
CA PHE A 629 -33.73 -20.60 2.79
C PHE A 629 -32.82 -21.78 3.11
N THR A 630 -31.54 -21.50 3.36
CA THR A 630 -30.62 -22.41 4.06
C THR A 630 -29.76 -21.60 5.03
N ALA A 631 -29.02 -22.25 5.91
CA ALA A 631 -28.15 -21.56 6.85
C ALA A 631 -26.89 -22.37 7.18
N ALA A 632 -25.86 -21.67 7.65
CA ALA A 632 -24.71 -22.27 8.30
C ALA A 632 -24.72 -21.86 9.77
N ARG A 633 -24.86 -22.85 10.67
CA ARG A 633 -24.85 -22.66 12.14
C ARG A 633 -25.84 -21.59 12.62
N ALA A 634 -26.97 -21.44 11.92
CA ALA A 634 -28.06 -20.51 12.18
C ALA A 634 -29.39 -21.12 11.73
N SER A 635 -30.50 -20.46 12.05
CA SER A 635 -31.84 -20.81 11.55
C SER A 635 -32.56 -19.56 11.04
N GLY A 636 -33.71 -19.73 10.37
CA GLY A 636 -34.43 -18.61 9.75
C GLY A 636 -35.38 -19.04 8.64
N SER A 637 -35.81 -18.07 7.83
CA SER A 637 -36.72 -18.27 6.70
C SER A 637 -36.60 -17.15 5.68
N VAL A 638 -37.03 -17.41 4.44
CA VAL A 638 -37.34 -16.38 3.45
C VAL A 638 -38.82 -16.44 3.08
N ALA A 639 -39.44 -15.29 2.82
CA ALA A 639 -40.84 -15.18 2.41
C ALA A 639 -41.08 -13.93 1.54
N PRO A 640 -42.10 -13.93 0.67
CA PRO A 640 -42.55 -12.72 0.01
C PRO A 640 -43.19 -11.76 1.03
N THR A 641 -42.97 -10.45 0.87
CA THR A 641 -43.63 -9.41 1.66
C THR A 641 -44.16 -8.28 0.77
N ALA A 642 -45.34 -7.75 1.12
CA ALA A 642 -45.91 -6.58 0.44
C ALA A 642 -45.21 -5.27 0.83
N ASP A 643 -44.34 -5.29 1.84
CA ASP A 643 -43.54 -4.17 2.30
C ASP A 643 -42.23 -4.01 1.49
N GLY A 644 -42.29 -4.31 0.19
CA GLY A 644 -41.23 -4.00 -0.76
C GLY A 644 -41.21 -2.52 -1.13
N ARG A 645 -40.14 -2.07 -1.76
CA ARG A 645 -39.92 -0.67 -2.16
C ARG A 645 -40.67 -0.33 -3.45
N THR A 646 -40.58 -1.19 -4.47
CA THR A 646 -41.23 -0.99 -5.78
C THR A 646 -42.25 -2.06 -6.13
N GLY A 647 -42.25 -3.18 -5.39
CA GLY A 647 -43.09 -4.35 -5.61
C GLY A 647 -43.09 -5.31 -4.41
N THR A 648 -43.05 -6.62 -4.65
CA THR A 648 -42.91 -7.60 -3.58
C THR A 648 -41.45 -7.69 -3.15
N GLY A 649 -41.17 -7.51 -1.86
CA GLY A 649 -39.83 -7.68 -1.31
C GLY A 649 -39.56 -9.12 -0.87
N LEU A 650 -38.29 -9.49 -0.77
CA LEU A 650 -37.85 -10.74 -0.15
C LEU A 650 -37.54 -10.50 1.34
N ASP A 651 -38.47 -10.90 2.21
CA ASP A 651 -38.28 -10.90 3.67
C ASP A 651 -37.36 -12.06 4.06
N MET A 652 -36.29 -11.76 4.79
CA MET A 652 -35.39 -12.75 5.38
C MET A 652 -35.39 -12.59 6.90
N ALA A 653 -35.95 -13.58 7.60
CA ALA A 653 -35.81 -13.71 9.05
C ALA A 653 -34.62 -14.62 9.37
N TYR A 654 -33.85 -14.26 10.39
CA TYR A 654 -32.67 -15.02 10.79
C TYR A 654 -32.47 -15.06 12.31
N ASP A 655 -31.88 -16.16 12.77
CA ASP A 655 -31.52 -16.40 14.17
C ASP A 655 -30.04 -16.78 14.26
N PHE A 656 -29.23 -15.82 14.72
CA PHE A 656 -27.80 -15.98 14.94
C PHE A 656 -27.44 -16.31 16.39
N THR A 657 -28.41 -16.75 17.20
CA THR A 657 -28.18 -17.20 18.59
C THR A 657 -27.71 -18.65 18.70
N GLN A 658 -27.66 -19.38 17.58
CA GLN A 658 -27.47 -20.84 17.54
C GLN A 658 -26.01 -21.31 17.72
N SER A 659 -25.03 -20.41 17.57
CA SER A 659 -23.60 -20.74 17.64
C SER A 659 -22.77 -19.49 17.93
N THR A 660 -21.59 -19.67 18.49
CA THR A 660 -20.55 -18.63 18.64
C THR A 660 -19.54 -18.62 17.49
N ALA A 661 -19.58 -19.60 16.58
CA ALA A 661 -18.78 -19.59 15.36
C ALA A 661 -19.32 -18.55 14.35
N THR A 662 -18.78 -18.50 13.12
CA THR A 662 -19.40 -17.70 12.04
C THR A 662 -20.76 -18.30 11.64
N ARG A 663 -21.79 -17.45 11.57
CA ARG A 663 -23.17 -17.80 11.21
C ARG A 663 -23.56 -17.11 9.92
N ALA A 664 -24.40 -17.78 9.13
CA ALA A 664 -24.93 -17.19 7.91
C ALA A 664 -26.34 -17.67 7.58
N ALA A 665 -27.17 -16.75 7.09
CA ALA A 665 -28.54 -16.97 6.65
C ALA A 665 -28.64 -16.69 5.14
N TYR A 666 -28.93 -17.72 4.34
CA TYR A 666 -28.84 -17.69 2.88
C TYR A 666 -30.22 -17.67 2.22
N ALA A 667 -30.40 -16.76 1.26
CA ALA A 667 -31.49 -16.78 0.29
C ALA A 667 -30.98 -17.26 -1.06
N HIS A 668 -31.51 -18.39 -1.54
CA HIS A 668 -31.19 -18.94 -2.84
C HIS A 668 -32.31 -18.64 -3.85
N PRO A 669 -31.97 -18.15 -5.05
CA PRO A 669 -32.92 -18.04 -6.15
C PRO A 669 -33.33 -19.45 -6.63
N PRO A 670 -34.49 -19.60 -7.32
CA PRO A 670 -34.94 -20.89 -7.84
C PRO A 670 -33.97 -21.53 -8.85
N ALA A 671 -33.14 -20.71 -9.49
CA ALA A 671 -31.98 -21.11 -10.29
C ALA A 671 -30.92 -20.00 -10.24
N GLN A 672 -29.66 -20.32 -10.52
CA GLN A 672 -28.62 -19.28 -10.62
C GLN A 672 -28.98 -18.27 -11.71
N ILE A 673 -28.99 -16.98 -11.37
CA ILE A 673 -29.45 -15.92 -12.27
C ILE A 673 -28.25 -15.43 -13.10
N PRO A 674 -28.21 -15.62 -14.43
CA PRO A 674 -27.14 -15.08 -15.27
C PRO A 674 -27.19 -13.55 -15.30
N VAL A 675 -26.02 -12.93 -15.27
CA VAL A 675 -25.86 -11.47 -15.38
C VAL A 675 -25.15 -11.17 -16.68
N ASP A 676 -25.84 -10.47 -17.58
CA ASP A 676 -25.30 -10.10 -18.88
C ASP A 676 -24.21 -9.03 -18.77
N GLY A 677 -23.25 -9.10 -19.69
CA GLY A 677 -22.14 -8.15 -19.77
C GLY A 677 -21.08 -8.33 -18.68
N GLN A 678 -20.43 -7.24 -18.30
CA GLN A 678 -19.32 -7.23 -17.35
C GLN A 678 -19.56 -6.18 -16.24
N PRO A 679 -20.51 -6.43 -15.32
CA PRO A 679 -20.87 -5.48 -14.28
C PRO A 679 -19.66 -5.02 -13.46
N GLN A 680 -19.62 -3.73 -13.16
CA GLN A 680 -18.63 -3.10 -12.29
C GLN A 680 -19.09 -3.07 -10.84
N SER A 681 -20.40 -3.02 -10.62
CA SER A 681 -21.00 -3.14 -9.30
C SER A 681 -22.41 -3.72 -9.38
N PHE A 682 -22.93 -4.13 -8.24
CA PHE A 682 -24.33 -4.48 -8.06
C PHE A 682 -24.97 -3.54 -7.04
N GLY A 683 -26.17 -3.06 -7.31
CA GLY A 683 -27.00 -2.33 -6.35
C GLY A 683 -28.05 -3.25 -5.74
N LEU A 684 -28.32 -3.14 -4.45
CA LEU A 684 -29.41 -3.84 -3.77
C LEU A 684 -30.06 -2.90 -2.77
N TRP A 685 -31.38 -2.77 -2.81
CA TRP A 685 -32.10 -2.09 -1.73
C TRP A 685 -32.28 -3.04 -0.55
N VAL A 686 -31.89 -2.57 0.63
CA VAL A 686 -31.99 -3.33 1.88
C VAL A 686 -32.76 -2.51 2.90
N LYS A 687 -33.89 -3.05 3.38
CA LYS A 687 -34.60 -2.54 4.55
C LYS A 687 -33.95 -3.13 5.80
N GLY A 688 -33.14 -2.32 6.48
CA GLY A 688 -32.33 -2.77 7.61
C GLY A 688 -33.10 -2.84 8.93
N ASP A 689 -32.59 -3.65 9.84
CA ASP A 689 -33.07 -3.80 11.24
C ASP A 689 -32.12 -3.20 12.28
N GLY A 690 -30.99 -2.63 11.85
CA GLY A 690 -30.00 -2.02 12.73
C GLY A 690 -29.12 -3.00 13.51
N ASN A 691 -29.30 -4.31 13.35
CA ASN A 691 -28.58 -5.30 14.16
C ASN A 691 -27.13 -5.55 13.72
N GLY A 692 -26.69 -4.98 12.61
CA GLY A 692 -25.31 -5.03 12.15
C GLY A 692 -24.92 -6.32 11.43
N ALA A 693 -25.86 -7.11 10.92
CA ALA A 693 -25.53 -8.26 10.08
C ALA A 693 -24.80 -7.82 8.79
N TRP A 694 -23.90 -8.66 8.27
CA TRP A 694 -23.08 -8.32 7.10
C TRP A 694 -23.72 -8.83 5.79
N PRO A 695 -24.26 -7.94 4.93
CA PRO A 695 -24.87 -8.37 3.67
C PRO A 695 -23.80 -8.78 2.67
N THR A 696 -24.00 -9.93 2.03
CA THR A 696 -23.08 -10.48 1.03
C THR A 696 -23.85 -10.99 -0.18
N LEU A 697 -23.44 -10.54 -1.36
CA LEU A 697 -23.85 -11.08 -2.65
C LEU A 697 -22.85 -12.16 -3.08
N HIS A 698 -23.34 -13.38 -3.27
CA HIS A 698 -22.52 -14.52 -3.69
C HIS A 698 -22.77 -14.81 -5.17
N LEU A 699 -21.73 -14.65 -5.98
CA LEU A 699 -21.75 -14.90 -7.41
C LEU A 699 -20.87 -16.08 -7.78
N LYS A 700 -21.16 -16.70 -8.93
CA LYS A 700 -20.31 -17.68 -9.60
C LYS A 700 -19.77 -17.07 -10.88
N ASP A 701 -18.48 -17.22 -11.11
CA ASP A 701 -17.85 -16.78 -12.36
C ASP A 701 -18.03 -17.79 -13.51
N GLN A 702 -17.40 -17.52 -14.66
CA GLN A 702 -17.41 -18.40 -15.82
C GLN A 702 -16.86 -19.81 -15.51
N ALA A 703 -15.83 -19.90 -14.65
CA ALA A 703 -15.19 -21.16 -14.26
C ALA A 703 -15.93 -21.87 -13.11
N GLY A 704 -16.94 -21.24 -12.52
CA GLY A 704 -17.67 -21.76 -11.37
C GLY A 704 -17.03 -21.45 -10.01
N SER A 705 -16.01 -20.58 -9.99
CA SER A 705 -15.39 -20.08 -8.76
C SER A 705 -16.29 -19.09 -8.05
N ASP A 706 -16.22 -19.08 -6.73
CA ASP A 706 -17.02 -18.21 -5.86
C ASP A 706 -16.49 -16.78 -5.86
N GLN A 707 -17.40 -15.81 -6.02
CA GLN A 707 -17.13 -14.37 -5.87
C GLN A 707 -18.04 -13.82 -4.76
N LEU A 708 -17.45 -13.44 -3.63
CA LEU A 708 -18.19 -12.94 -2.48
C LEU A 708 -18.06 -11.42 -2.40
N LEU A 709 -19.12 -10.70 -2.78
CA LEU A 709 -19.14 -9.23 -2.73
C LEU A 709 -19.85 -8.80 -1.45
N ARG A 710 -19.15 -8.07 -0.58
CA ARG A 710 -19.66 -7.67 0.74
C ARG A 710 -20.04 -6.19 0.77
N GLY A 711 -21.19 -5.89 1.36
CA GLY A 711 -21.68 -4.53 1.59
C GLY A 711 -21.32 -4.00 2.98
N PRO A 712 -21.77 -2.80 3.37
CA PRO A 712 -21.62 -2.31 4.73
C PRO A 712 -22.51 -3.09 5.71
N TYR A 713 -22.06 -3.25 6.96
CA TYR A 713 -22.87 -3.83 8.04
C TYR A 713 -24.22 -3.11 8.16
N VAL A 714 -25.32 -3.86 8.30
CA VAL A 714 -26.69 -3.31 8.40
C VAL A 714 -26.93 -2.68 9.78
N THR A 715 -26.32 -1.53 10.03
CA THR A 715 -26.45 -0.75 11.28
C THR A 715 -27.53 0.32 11.20
N TRP A 716 -28.27 0.38 10.10
CA TRP A 716 -29.38 1.30 9.88
C TRP A 716 -30.73 0.58 9.97
N THR A 717 -31.77 1.36 10.24
CA THR A 717 -33.17 0.93 10.07
C THR A 717 -33.76 1.56 8.81
N GLY A 718 -34.70 0.86 8.16
CA GLY A 718 -35.34 1.35 6.93
C GLY A 718 -34.52 1.12 5.65
N TRP A 719 -34.97 1.69 4.53
CA TRP A 719 -34.41 1.42 3.20
C TRP A 719 -33.09 2.16 2.95
N ARG A 720 -32.08 1.43 2.49
CA ARG A 720 -30.83 1.98 1.97
C ARG A 720 -30.40 1.20 0.72
N HIS A 721 -29.91 1.92 -0.27
CA HIS A 721 -29.27 1.31 -1.43
C HIS A 721 -27.84 0.90 -1.06
N VAL A 722 -27.54 -0.38 -1.18
CA VAL A 722 -26.24 -0.98 -0.92
C VAL A 722 -25.57 -1.29 -2.24
N GLU A 723 -24.35 -0.78 -2.44
CA GLU A 723 -23.54 -1.08 -3.61
C GLU A 723 -22.47 -2.14 -3.28
N PHE A 724 -22.32 -3.12 -4.16
CA PHE A 724 -21.33 -4.19 -4.12
C PHE A 724 -20.39 -4.06 -5.31
N ALA A 725 -19.15 -3.60 -5.10
CA ALA A 725 -18.16 -3.49 -6.17
C ALA A 725 -17.70 -4.89 -6.64
N VAL A 726 -17.56 -5.08 -7.95
CA VAL A 726 -16.98 -6.29 -8.54
C VAL A 726 -15.46 -6.13 -8.63
N PRO A 727 -14.65 -7.02 -8.01
CA PRO A 727 -13.19 -6.93 -8.08
C PRO A 727 -12.67 -6.99 -9.51
N ALA A 728 -11.58 -6.27 -9.77
CA ALA A 728 -10.89 -6.35 -11.05
C ALA A 728 -10.31 -7.76 -11.27
N GLY A 729 -10.47 -8.32 -12.47
CA GLY A 729 -9.91 -9.63 -12.83
C GLY A 729 -10.86 -10.82 -12.69
N VAL A 730 -12.09 -10.58 -12.23
CA VAL A 730 -13.16 -11.59 -12.26
C VAL A 730 -13.46 -12.04 -13.70
N SER A 731 -13.68 -13.34 -13.88
CA SER A 731 -14.07 -13.94 -15.16
C SER A 731 -15.59 -13.86 -15.38
N TYR A 732 -16.02 -13.45 -16.56
CA TYR A 732 -17.44 -13.26 -16.91
C TYR A 732 -17.91 -14.32 -17.93
N PRO A 733 -19.20 -14.69 -17.98
CA PRO A 733 -20.33 -14.08 -17.29
C PRO A 733 -20.42 -14.46 -15.80
N LEU A 734 -20.99 -13.55 -15.01
CA LEU A 734 -21.32 -13.79 -13.61
C LEU A 734 -22.72 -14.39 -13.48
N ARG A 735 -22.93 -15.21 -12.46
CA ARG A 735 -24.25 -15.73 -12.10
C ARG A 735 -24.51 -15.49 -10.62
N VAL A 736 -25.66 -14.92 -10.26
CA VAL A 736 -26.07 -14.80 -8.85
C VAL A 736 -26.36 -16.19 -8.32
N HIS A 737 -25.60 -16.60 -7.31
CA HIS A 737 -25.79 -17.88 -6.64
C HIS A 737 -26.69 -17.75 -5.43
N ARG A 738 -26.47 -16.73 -4.58
CA ARG A 738 -27.30 -16.44 -3.39
C ARG A 738 -27.04 -15.03 -2.85
N VAL A 739 -27.98 -14.50 -2.09
CA VAL A 739 -27.80 -13.31 -1.23
C VAL A 739 -27.86 -13.78 0.22
N TYR A 740 -27.01 -13.27 1.10
CA TYR A 740 -27.00 -13.73 2.49
C TYR A 740 -26.54 -12.68 3.49
N LEU A 741 -26.91 -12.91 4.73
CA LEU A 741 -26.42 -12.18 5.89
C LEU A 741 -25.44 -13.05 6.68
N ALA A 742 -24.33 -12.47 7.14
CA ALA A 742 -23.37 -13.14 8.02
C ALA A 742 -23.18 -12.41 9.35
N GLU A 743 -22.89 -13.16 10.40
CA GLU A 743 -22.36 -12.65 11.67
C GLU A 743 -21.11 -13.46 12.04
N THR A 744 -20.01 -12.74 12.24
CA THR A 744 -18.67 -13.30 12.45
C THR A 744 -18.18 -13.08 13.89
N ALA A 745 -18.78 -12.16 14.63
CA ALA A 745 -18.44 -11.89 16.01
C ALA A 745 -19.09 -12.93 16.94
N ALA A 746 -18.25 -13.67 17.66
CA ALA A 746 -18.69 -14.70 18.61
C ALA A 746 -19.53 -14.14 19.78
N THR A 747 -19.28 -12.87 20.15
CA THR A 747 -19.93 -12.20 21.29
C THR A 747 -21.29 -11.59 20.96
N ARG A 748 -21.61 -11.45 19.67
CA ARG A 748 -22.90 -10.91 19.24
C ARG A 748 -23.88 -12.06 19.09
N SER A 749 -25.09 -11.93 19.63
CA SER A 749 -26.11 -12.98 19.56
C SER A 749 -27.49 -12.31 19.50
N TYR A 750 -28.19 -12.45 18.39
CA TYR A 750 -29.44 -11.75 18.13
C TYR A 750 -30.27 -12.45 17.06
N ARG A 751 -31.53 -12.00 16.95
CA ARG A 751 -32.48 -12.36 15.90
C ARG A 751 -32.85 -11.10 15.17
N GLY A 752 -33.11 -11.20 13.88
CA GLY A 752 -33.41 -10.05 13.06
C GLY A 752 -34.19 -10.40 11.81
N ARG A 753 -34.51 -9.36 11.06
CA ARG A 753 -35.28 -9.44 9.82
C ARG A 753 -34.91 -8.30 8.90
N VAL A 754 -34.52 -8.62 7.68
CA VAL A 754 -34.29 -7.64 6.63
C VAL A 754 -35.20 -7.91 5.45
N VAL A 755 -35.45 -6.89 4.63
CA VAL A 755 -36.14 -7.05 3.35
C VAL A 755 -35.18 -6.65 2.23
N PHE A 756 -35.06 -7.49 1.22
CA PHE A 756 -34.31 -7.19 0.00
C PHE A 756 -35.25 -6.81 -1.14
N ASP A 757 -34.87 -5.81 -1.93
CA ASP A 757 -35.61 -5.41 -3.14
C ASP A 757 -34.63 -4.89 -4.22
N GLU A 758 -35.03 -4.95 -5.49
CA GLU A 758 -34.32 -4.39 -6.65
C GLU A 758 -32.80 -4.68 -6.70
N LEU A 759 -32.42 -5.95 -6.91
CA LEU A 759 -31.03 -6.28 -7.26
C LEU A 759 -30.75 -5.82 -8.69
N THR A 760 -29.80 -4.89 -8.85
CA THR A 760 -29.39 -4.31 -10.12
C THR A 760 -27.90 -4.55 -10.38
N ALA A 761 -27.50 -4.64 -11.64
CA ALA A 761 -26.13 -4.72 -12.09
C ALA A 761 -25.77 -3.45 -12.87
N MET A 762 -24.68 -2.79 -12.50
CA MET A 762 -24.18 -1.61 -13.18
C MET A 762 -23.18 -2.05 -14.24
N VAL A 763 -23.63 -2.12 -15.50
CA VAL A 763 -22.88 -2.70 -16.60
C VAL A 763 -22.32 -1.59 -17.51
N PRO A 764 -21.00 -1.51 -17.69
CA PRO A 764 -20.40 -0.61 -18.66
C PRO A 764 -20.58 -1.17 -20.10
N PRO A 765 -20.43 -0.33 -21.13
CA PRO A 765 -20.31 -0.80 -22.50
C PRO A 765 -19.22 -1.89 -22.63
N PRO A 766 -19.48 -2.98 -23.38
CA PRO A 766 -18.58 -4.12 -23.42
C PRO A 766 -17.26 -3.78 -24.09
N VAL A 767 -16.15 -4.17 -23.44
CA VAL A 767 -14.81 -4.11 -24.01
C VAL A 767 -14.09 -5.41 -23.73
N ALA A 768 -13.82 -6.18 -24.78
CA ALA A 768 -12.97 -7.36 -24.65
C ALA A 768 -11.54 -6.89 -24.38
N LEU A 769 -10.86 -7.46 -23.39
CA LEU A 769 -9.43 -7.30 -23.19
C LEU A 769 -8.72 -8.56 -23.71
N PRO A 770 -7.53 -8.44 -24.32
CA PRO A 770 -6.74 -9.62 -24.62
C PRO A 770 -6.41 -10.36 -23.32
N ALA A 771 -6.45 -11.70 -23.37
CA ALA A 771 -5.91 -12.52 -22.28
C ALA A 771 -4.44 -12.16 -22.09
N GLY A 772 -4.03 -11.90 -20.84
CA GLY A 772 -2.63 -11.63 -20.54
C GLY A 772 -1.79 -12.89 -20.78
N PRO A 773 -0.53 -12.77 -21.25
CA PRO A 773 0.36 -13.91 -21.32
C PRO A 773 0.57 -14.50 -19.92
N VAL A 774 0.47 -15.83 -19.79
CA VAL A 774 0.81 -16.53 -18.55
C VAL A 774 2.32 -16.40 -18.33
N HIS A 775 2.71 -15.69 -17.27
CA HIS A 775 4.11 -15.61 -16.87
C HIS A 775 4.51 -16.93 -16.20
N ARG A 776 5.55 -17.58 -16.74
CA ARG A 776 6.08 -18.84 -16.20
C ARG A 776 7.32 -18.53 -15.38
N ASP A 777 7.23 -18.65 -14.06
CA ASP A 777 8.39 -18.43 -13.21
C ASP A 777 9.37 -19.62 -13.32
N PRO A 778 10.67 -19.39 -13.52
CA PRO A 778 11.68 -20.45 -13.62
C PRO A 778 11.90 -21.24 -12.33
N LEU A 779 11.29 -20.82 -11.20
CA LEU A 779 11.23 -21.60 -9.98
C LEU A 779 10.58 -22.97 -10.23
N VAL A 780 9.51 -23.04 -11.03
CA VAL A 780 8.88 -24.32 -11.42
C VAL A 780 9.70 -24.94 -12.54
N GLY A 781 10.42 -26.01 -12.21
CA GLY A 781 11.31 -26.73 -13.12
C GLY A 781 10.80 -28.11 -13.49
N THR A 782 11.62 -28.83 -14.26
CA THR A 782 11.40 -30.22 -14.64
C THR A 782 11.85 -31.18 -13.52
N ALA A 783 11.40 -32.44 -13.53
CA ALA A 783 11.87 -33.43 -12.57
C ALA A 783 13.40 -33.61 -12.64
N ALA A 784 13.95 -33.59 -13.85
CA ALA A 784 15.40 -33.68 -14.05
C ALA A 784 16.15 -32.51 -13.38
N LYS A 785 15.67 -31.26 -13.53
CA LYS A 785 16.28 -30.09 -12.89
C LYS A 785 16.23 -30.21 -11.37
N THR A 786 15.08 -30.56 -10.80
CA THR A 786 14.92 -30.73 -9.35
C THR A 786 15.77 -31.88 -8.80
N ALA A 787 15.90 -32.99 -9.54
CA ALA A 787 16.71 -34.14 -9.14
C ALA A 787 18.23 -33.89 -9.24
N SER A 788 18.66 -32.93 -10.06
CA SER A 788 20.08 -32.57 -10.20
C SER A 788 20.64 -31.70 -9.07
N ARG A 789 19.76 -31.18 -8.19
CA ARG A 789 20.12 -30.34 -7.05
C ARG A 789 20.76 -31.16 -5.93
N ASP A 790 21.56 -30.52 -5.07
CA ASP A 790 22.34 -31.16 -4.01
C ASP A 790 21.49 -32.01 -3.05
N TRP A 791 20.29 -31.52 -2.71
CA TRP A 791 19.34 -32.19 -1.81
C TRP A 791 17.92 -31.71 -2.03
N ARG A 792 16.92 -32.40 -1.44
CA ARG A 792 15.50 -32.13 -1.71
C ARG A 792 14.63 -32.25 -0.45
N PHE A 793 13.57 -31.47 -0.37
CA PHE A 793 12.51 -31.63 0.64
C PHE A 793 11.12 -31.57 -0.02
N ALA A 794 10.12 -32.17 0.62
CA ALA A 794 8.75 -32.18 0.11
C ALA A 794 7.85 -31.22 0.89
N VAL A 795 6.83 -30.66 0.22
CA VAL A 795 5.81 -29.79 0.81
C VAL A 795 4.43 -30.34 0.45
N LEU A 796 3.58 -30.51 1.46
CA LEU A 796 2.15 -30.79 1.31
C LEU A 796 1.33 -29.80 2.16
N SER A 797 0.09 -29.55 1.77
CA SER A 797 -0.82 -28.66 2.51
C SER A 797 -2.28 -28.91 2.14
N ASP A 798 -3.22 -28.35 2.91
CA ASP A 798 -4.64 -28.25 2.52
C ASP A 798 -5.27 -29.61 2.16
N ALA A 799 -5.09 -30.59 3.05
CA ALA A 799 -5.78 -31.87 2.94
C ALA A 799 -7.21 -31.80 3.53
N GLN A 800 -7.36 -31.03 4.61
CA GLN A 800 -8.61 -30.75 5.31
C GLN A 800 -9.48 -32.00 5.56
N PHE A 801 -8.96 -32.99 6.28
CA PHE A 801 -9.74 -34.15 6.73
C PHE A 801 -10.19 -34.03 8.21
N VAL A 802 -11.14 -34.87 8.62
CA VAL A 802 -11.63 -34.95 10.01
C VAL A 802 -11.59 -36.40 10.53
N ALA A 803 -11.29 -36.56 11.82
CA ALA A 803 -11.18 -37.86 12.50
C ALA A 803 -12.50 -38.64 12.54
N ARG A 804 -13.64 -37.94 12.59
CA ARG A 804 -14.97 -38.57 12.57
C ARG A 804 -15.33 -39.21 11.22
N SER A 805 -14.52 -39.03 10.19
CA SER A 805 -14.72 -39.63 8.86
C SER A 805 -13.39 -40.18 8.31
N PRO A 806 -12.81 -41.19 8.99
CA PRO A 806 -11.47 -41.69 8.70
C PRO A 806 -11.36 -42.38 7.32
N ASP A 807 -12.48 -42.86 6.78
CA ASP A 807 -12.56 -43.50 5.46
C ASP A 807 -12.96 -42.52 4.34
N SER A 808 -12.91 -41.21 4.61
CA SER A 808 -13.28 -40.20 3.61
C SER A 808 -12.28 -40.13 2.45
N GLN A 809 -12.74 -39.62 1.31
CA GLN A 809 -11.89 -39.37 0.15
C GLN A 809 -10.71 -38.44 0.46
N ALA A 810 -10.90 -37.47 1.36
CA ALA A 810 -9.85 -36.56 1.80
C ALA A 810 -8.71 -37.31 2.50
N VAL A 811 -9.02 -38.24 3.43
CA VAL A 811 -8.01 -39.08 4.09
C VAL A 811 -7.32 -39.99 3.09
N ALA A 812 -8.07 -40.61 2.18
CA ALA A 812 -7.49 -41.49 1.14
C ALA A 812 -6.48 -40.74 0.25
N GLN A 813 -6.80 -39.50 -0.16
CA GLN A 813 -5.91 -38.66 -0.95
C GLN A 813 -4.73 -38.11 -0.14
N ALA A 814 -4.91 -37.78 1.14
CA ALA A 814 -3.82 -37.40 2.02
C ALA A 814 -2.80 -38.54 2.17
N ARG A 815 -3.27 -39.77 2.41
CA ARG A 815 -2.42 -40.97 2.48
C ARG A 815 -1.72 -41.26 1.16
N ARG A 816 -2.42 -41.13 0.02
CA ARG A 816 -1.79 -41.22 -1.31
C ARG A 816 -0.63 -40.23 -1.44
N THR A 817 -0.87 -38.96 -1.11
CA THR A 817 0.15 -37.90 -1.17
C THR A 817 1.38 -38.28 -0.34
N LEU A 818 1.18 -38.69 0.91
CA LEU A 818 2.28 -39.08 1.81
C LEU A 818 3.09 -40.28 1.27
N ARG A 819 2.43 -41.27 0.65
CA ARG A 819 3.11 -42.41 0.01
C ARG A 819 3.91 -41.99 -1.22
N GLU A 820 3.36 -41.12 -2.06
CA GLU A 820 4.08 -40.54 -3.20
C GLU A 820 5.31 -39.74 -2.74
N ILE A 821 5.17 -38.95 -1.68
CA ILE A 821 6.27 -38.21 -1.05
C ILE A 821 7.36 -39.18 -0.56
N ARG A 822 6.97 -40.22 0.19
CA ARG A 822 7.92 -41.23 0.68
C ARG A 822 8.68 -41.91 -0.46
N ALA A 823 7.99 -42.23 -1.56
CA ALA A 823 8.59 -42.84 -2.74
C ALA A 823 9.61 -41.91 -3.43
N ALA A 824 9.42 -40.59 -3.35
CA ALA A 824 10.35 -39.61 -3.91
C ALA A 824 11.64 -39.44 -3.09
N ARG A 825 11.70 -39.98 -1.87
CA ARG A 825 12.86 -39.95 -0.95
C ARG A 825 13.43 -38.54 -0.73
N PRO A 826 12.63 -37.58 -0.23
CA PRO A 826 13.15 -36.29 0.21
C PRO A 826 13.99 -36.45 1.50
N ASP A 827 14.85 -35.48 1.78
CA ASP A 827 15.61 -35.39 3.04
C ASP A 827 14.67 -35.18 4.25
N PHE A 828 13.60 -34.39 4.07
CA PHE A 828 12.53 -34.18 5.05
C PHE A 828 11.24 -33.70 4.38
N VAL A 829 10.14 -33.67 5.14
CA VAL A 829 8.81 -33.23 4.69
C VAL A 829 8.35 -32.01 5.49
N VAL A 830 7.69 -31.07 4.83
CA VAL A 830 7.02 -29.92 5.45
C VAL A 830 5.52 -30.07 5.23
N VAL A 831 4.76 -30.26 6.30
CA VAL A 831 3.31 -30.13 6.30
C VAL A 831 3.00 -28.66 6.53
N ASN A 832 2.61 -27.93 5.49
CA ASN A 832 2.37 -26.49 5.55
C ASN A 832 0.89 -26.17 5.78
N GLY A 833 0.37 -26.57 6.94
CA GLY A 833 -0.96 -26.26 7.45
C GLY A 833 -2.14 -26.91 6.71
N ASP A 834 -3.31 -26.79 7.34
CA ASP A 834 -4.60 -27.29 6.90
C ASP A 834 -4.60 -28.78 6.52
N LEU A 835 -3.88 -29.61 7.29
CA LEU A 835 -3.97 -31.06 7.12
C LEU A 835 -5.33 -31.56 7.62
N VAL A 836 -5.82 -30.96 8.72
CA VAL A 836 -7.16 -31.21 9.27
C VAL A 836 -8.11 -30.09 8.89
N ASP A 837 -9.42 -30.33 8.97
CA ASP A 837 -10.44 -29.32 8.62
C ASP A 837 -10.94 -28.52 9.84
N GLU A 838 -11.02 -29.15 11.02
CA GLU A 838 -11.66 -28.52 12.18
C GLU A 838 -10.74 -28.31 13.38
N GLY A 839 -9.53 -28.88 13.39
CA GLY A 839 -8.57 -28.61 14.46
C GLY A 839 -9.00 -29.10 15.84
N SER A 840 -9.98 -30.00 15.94
CA SER A 840 -10.33 -30.59 17.23
C SER A 840 -9.18 -31.48 17.74
N PRO A 841 -9.03 -31.68 19.07
CA PRO A 841 -7.99 -32.58 19.58
C PRO A 841 -8.03 -33.99 18.96
N ALA A 842 -9.23 -34.48 18.62
CA ALA A 842 -9.40 -35.76 17.92
C ALA A 842 -8.85 -35.71 16.48
N ASP A 843 -9.05 -34.62 15.76
CA ASP A 843 -8.50 -34.42 14.41
C ASP A 843 -6.98 -34.34 14.45
N LEU A 844 -6.41 -33.59 15.41
CA LEU A 844 -4.96 -33.44 15.57
C LEU A 844 -4.28 -34.78 15.91
N ALA A 845 -4.83 -35.55 16.85
CA ALA A 845 -4.33 -36.89 17.19
C ALA A 845 -4.46 -37.88 16.01
N PHE A 846 -5.55 -37.79 15.24
CA PHE A 846 -5.72 -38.60 14.04
C PHE A 846 -4.73 -38.20 12.94
N ALA A 847 -4.45 -36.91 12.77
CA ALA A 847 -3.43 -36.42 11.85
C ALA A 847 -2.03 -36.93 12.22
N ARG A 848 -1.67 -36.96 13.51
CA ARG A 848 -0.42 -37.62 13.97
C ARG A 848 -0.41 -39.09 13.56
N THR A 849 -1.50 -39.81 13.80
CA THR A 849 -1.60 -41.23 13.42
C THR A 849 -1.37 -41.44 11.93
N VAL A 850 -2.03 -40.64 11.07
CA VAL A 850 -1.85 -40.70 9.61
C VAL A 850 -0.40 -40.41 9.20
N LEU A 851 0.24 -39.40 9.80
CA LEU A 851 1.64 -39.05 9.51
C LEU A 851 2.61 -40.15 9.95
N GLU A 852 2.42 -40.72 11.14
CA GLU A 852 3.26 -41.80 11.68
C GLU A 852 3.10 -43.11 10.90
N GLU A 853 1.89 -43.45 10.46
CA GLU A 853 1.67 -44.66 9.66
C GLU A 853 2.30 -44.55 8.26
N GLU A 854 2.16 -43.41 7.59
CA GLU A 854 2.63 -43.26 6.21
C GLU A 854 4.12 -42.89 6.12
N LEU A 855 4.62 -42.05 7.04
CA LEU A 855 6.01 -41.56 7.07
C LEU A 855 6.87 -42.16 8.18
N GLY A 856 6.32 -42.94 9.11
CA GLY A 856 7.08 -43.57 10.20
C GLY A 856 8.23 -44.44 9.70
N GLY A 857 9.40 -44.28 10.32
CA GLY A 857 10.65 -44.89 9.85
C GLY A 857 11.17 -44.37 8.51
N GLY A 858 10.55 -43.30 7.98
CA GLY A 858 10.94 -42.60 6.75
C GLY A 858 11.61 -41.24 7.04
N PRO A 859 11.45 -40.24 6.15
CA PRO A 859 12.05 -38.92 6.34
C PRO A 859 11.40 -38.17 7.52
N PRO A 860 12.16 -37.35 8.27
CA PRO A 860 11.60 -36.49 9.31
C PRO A 860 10.61 -35.49 8.70
N TRP A 861 9.66 -35.03 9.51
CA TRP A 861 8.65 -34.06 9.09
C TRP A 861 8.54 -32.88 10.06
N TYR A 862 8.25 -31.71 9.50
CA TYR A 862 8.01 -30.47 10.22
C TYR A 862 6.59 -30.00 9.89
N TYR A 863 5.79 -29.74 10.92
CA TYR A 863 4.40 -29.34 10.75
C TYR A 863 4.26 -27.86 11.16
N VAL A 864 3.89 -27.02 10.18
CA VAL A 864 3.51 -25.62 10.35
C VAL A 864 1.99 -25.54 10.47
N PRO A 865 1.41 -24.90 11.51
CA PRO A 865 -0.03 -24.82 11.67
C PRO A 865 -0.65 -23.85 10.67
N GLY A 866 -1.78 -24.26 10.09
CA GLY A 866 -2.71 -23.44 9.34
C GLY A 866 -3.91 -23.01 10.18
N ASN A 867 -4.84 -22.30 9.57
CA ASN A 867 -6.00 -21.78 10.30
C ASN A 867 -7.03 -22.87 10.61
N HIS A 868 -7.02 -24.00 9.88
CA HIS A 868 -7.88 -25.12 10.21
C HIS A 868 -7.36 -25.95 11.40
N GLU A 869 -6.07 -25.90 11.72
CA GLU A 869 -5.53 -26.55 12.94
C GLU A 869 -6.01 -25.90 14.24
N VAL A 870 -6.48 -24.65 14.20
CA VAL A 870 -6.97 -23.89 15.36
C VAL A 870 -8.46 -23.55 15.28
N MET A 871 -9.19 -24.06 14.28
CA MET A 871 -10.60 -23.66 14.05
C MET A 871 -11.54 -24.12 15.17
N GLY A 872 -11.33 -25.31 15.70
CA GLY A 872 -12.15 -25.97 16.73
C GLY A 872 -11.45 -26.13 18.08
N GLY A 873 -10.30 -25.47 18.25
CA GLY A 873 -9.43 -25.55 19.43
C GLY A 873 -8.53 -24.33 19.55
N GLY A 874 -7.45 -24.41 20.32
CA GLY A 874 -6.42 -23.38 20.41
C GLY A 874 -5.11 -23.83 19.77
N ILE A 875 -4.19 -22.89 19.55
CA ILE A 875 -2.82 -23.23 19.13
C ILE A 875 -2.11 -24.13 20.15
N ASP A 876 -2.50 -24.06 21.42
CA ASP A 876 -1.98 -24.93 22.49
C ASP A 876 -2.28 -26.42 22.25
N ASP A 877 -3.43 -26.75 21.64
CA ASP A 877 -3.76 -28.14 21.30
C ASP A 877 -2.83 -28.67 20.21
N PHE A 878 -2.55 -27.85 19.18
CA PHE A 878 -1.55 -28.16 18.18
C PHE A 878 -0.16 -28.29 18.78
N VAL A 879 0.23 -27.41 19.71
CA VAL A 879 1.55 -27.45 20.35
C VAL A 879 1.71 -28.66 21.25
N ALA A 880 0.66 -29.04 21.99
CA ALA A 880 0.66 -30.25 22.81
C ALA A 880 0.81 -31.51 21.95
N GLU A 881 0.12 -31.54 20.80
CA GLU A 881 0.17 -32.68 19.90
C GLU A 881 1.48 -32.74 19.11
N PHE A 882 1.88 -31.67 18.41
CA PHE A 882 2.97 -31.69 17.42
C PHE A 882 4.27 -31.01 17.87
N GLY A 883 4.29 -30.34 19.02
CA GLY A 883 5.40 -29.52 19.50
C GLY A 883 5.32 -28.06 19.01
N PRO A 884 6.41 -27.28 19.10
CA PRO A 884 6.38 -25.85 18.83
C PRO A 884 5.80 -25.50 17.45
N ALA A 885 4.85 -24.54 17.43
CA ALA A 885 4.23 -23.97 16.23
C ALA A 885 5.23 -23.21 15.33
N ARG A 886 6.31 -22.71 15.95
CA ARG A 886 7.42 -21.99 15.32
C ARG A 886 8.73 -22.72 15.55
N ARG A 887 9.57 -22.82 14.52
CA ARG A 887 10.84 -23.55 14.56
C ARG A 887 11.89 -22.85 13.69
N THR A 888 13.13 -22.91 14.15
CA THR A 888 14.30 -22.54 13.35
C THR A 888 15.28 -23.69 13.34
N PHE A 889 15.75 -24.10 12.17
CA PHE A 889 16.76 -25.15 12.04
C PHE A 889 17.59 -24.97 10.76
N ASP A 890 18.82 -25.47 10.78
CA ASP A 890 19.72 -25.41 9.62
C ASP A 890 19.80 -26.81 8.98
N HIS A 891 19.61 -26.89 7.66
CA HIS A 891 19.82 -28.11 6.88
C HIS A 891 20.75 -27.83 5.71
N LYS A 892 21.90 -28.51 5.66
CA LYS A 892 22.89 -28.44 4.57
C LYS A 892 23.26 -27.01 4.12
N GLY A 893 23.34 -26.07 5.07
CA GLY A 893 23.72 -24.67 4.83
C GLY A 893 22.55 -23.73 4.53
N THR A 894 21.31 -24.20 4.62
CA THR A 894 20.10 -23.38 4.53
C THR A 894 19.41 -23.30 5.88
N ARG A 895 19.11 -22.09 6.35
CA ARG A 895 18.30 -21.87 7.56
C ARG A 895 16.82 -21.85 7.22
N PHE A 896 16.06 -22.74 7.85
CA PHE A 896 14.61 -22.76 7.80
C PHE A 896 14.04 -22.00 8.99
N ILE A 897 13.04 -21.17 8.74
CA ILE A 897 12.29 -20.44 9.76
C ILE A 897 10.81 -20.68 9.49
N THR A 898 10.11 -21.34 10.41
CA THR A 898 8.66 -21.55 10.32
C THR A 898 7.92 -20.56 11.21
N LEU A 899 6.87 -19.96 10.68
CA LEU A 899 6.07 -18.94 11.35
C LEU A 899 4.64 -19.45 11.57
N ASP A 900 4.05 -19.06 12.69
CA ASP A 900 2.64 -19.33 12.99
C ASP A 900 1.78 -18.22 12.40
N THR A 901 1.01 -18.58 11.38
CA THR A 901 -0.01 -17.72 10.76
C THR A 901 -1.40 -18.34 10.85
N SER A 902 -1.63 -19.25 11.81
CA SER A 902 -2.91 -19.93 12.00
C SER A 902 -4.07 -18.94 12.28
N SER A 903 -3.76 -17.75 12.78
CA SER A 903 -4.68 -16.64 12.97
C SER A 903 -4.82 -15.71 11.75
N LEU A 904 -4.37 -16.14 10.56
CA LEU A 904 -4.39 -15.37 9.29
C LEU A 904 -3.47 -14.13 9.22
N GLY A 905 -2.57 -13.96 10.19
CA GLY A 905 -1.61 -12.86 10.26
C GLY A 905 -0.35 -13.24 11.03
N LEU A 906 0.74 -12.51 10.85
CA LEU A 906 1.99 -12.68 11.60
C LEU A 906 1.84 -12.26 13.07
N ARG A 907 1.10 -11.19 13.36
CA ARG A 907 0.97 -10.71 14.74
C ARG A 907 0.16 -11.65 15.64
N GLY A 908 -0.72 -12.48 15.09
CA GLY A 908 -1.47 -13.43 15.91
C GLY A 908 -0.64 -14.62 16.40
N GLY A 909 0.51 -14.93 15.78
CA GLY A 909 1.55 -15.78 16.39
C GLY A 909 2.46 -15.04 17.38
N GLY A 910 2.14 -13.77 17.69
CA GLY A 910 2.79 -12.92 18.68
C GLY A 910 3.95 -12.08 18.14
N LEU A 911 4.12 -10.88 18.69
CA LEU A 911 5.20 -9.96 18.30
C LEU A 911 6.60 -10.57 18.50
N ALA A 912 6.74 -11.47 19.48
CA ALA A 912 7.96 -12.22 19.72
C ALA A 912 8.39 -13.05 18.49
N GLN A 913 7.47 -13.58 17.68
CA GLN A 913 7.85 -14.31 16.46
C GLN A 913 8.41 -13.37 15.38
N ILE A 914 7.83 -12.16 15.24
CA ILE A 914 8.26 -11.19 14.24
C ILE A 914 9.67 -10.70 14.56
N ARG A 915 9.96 -10.48 15.85
CA ARG A 915 11.32 -10.17 16.34
C ARG A 915 12.28 -11.31 16.12
N GLU A 916 11.85 -12.54 16.42
CA GLU A 916 12.66 -13.73 16.19
C GLU A 916 12.98 -13.91 14.71
N LEU A 917 12.03 -13.67 13.81
CA LEU A 917 12.27 -13.65 12.36
C LEU A 917 13.39 -12.65 12.00
N ARG A 918 13.32 -11.42 12.51
CA ARG A 918 14.37 -10.43 12.29
C ARG A 918 15.72 -10.90 12.83
N ALA A 919 15.75 -11.36 14.07
CA ALA A 919 16.95 -11.85 14.73
C ALA A 919 17.59 -13.03 13.98
N GLN A 920 16.78 -13.95 13.44
CA GLN A 920 17.26 -15.08 12.67
C GLN A 920 17.78 -14.71 11.29
N LEU A 921 17.20 -13.70 10.64
CA LEU A 921 17.76 -13.13 9.41
C LEU A 921 19.11 -12.46 9.69
N ASP A 922 19.24 -11.69 10.77
CA ASP A 922 20.50 -11.05 11.15
C ASP A 922 21.58 -12.09 11.54
N ALA A 923 21.19 -13.12 12.30
CA ALA A 923 22.08 -14.23 12.64
C ALA A 923 22.51 -15.02 11.40
N ALA A 924 21.58 -15.30 10.47
CA ALA A 924 21.90 -15.95 9.20
C ALA A 924 22.79 -15.08 8.33
N ALA A 925 22.68 -13.75 8.39
CA ALA A 925 23.54 -12.84 7.65
C ALA A 925 24.99 -12.94 8.14
N ALA A 926 25.18 -12.96 9.46
CA ALA A 926 26.48 -13.05 10.11
C ALA A 926 27.15 -14.44 10.04
N ASP A 927 26.38 -15.53 9.99
CA ASP A 927 26.94 -16.89 10.02
C ASP A 927 27.47 -17.33 8.63
N PRO A 928 28.78 -17.58 8.44
CA PRO A 928 29.34 -18.03 7.16
C PRO A 928 28.95 -19.46 6.78
N ARG A 929 28.41 -20.25 7.72
CA ARG A 929 27.93 -21.62 7.45
C ARG A 929 26.57 -21.63 6.77
N VAL A 930 25.80 -20.55 6.94
CA VAL A 930 24.48 -20.35 6.33
C VAL A 930 24.66 -19.60 5.01
N GLY A 931 24.36 -20.27 3.90
CA GLY A 931 24.39 -19.69 2.54
C GLY A 931 23.02 -19.19 2.06
N SER A 932 21.94 -19.66 2.69
CA SER A 932 20.57 -19.31 2.32
C SER A 932 19.60 -19.33 3.50
N VAL A 933 18.49 -18.60 3.38
CA VAL A 933 17.33 -18.66 4.29
C VAL A 933 16.07 -19.07 3.51
N LEU A 934 15.22 -19.88 4.13
CA LEU A 934 13.90 -20.23 3.62
C LEU A 934 12.85 -20.03 4.73
N VAL A 935 11.88 -19.15 4.48
CA VAL A 935 10.76 -18.92 5.39
C VAL A 935 9.55 -19.73 4.95
N VAL A 936 8.91 -20.42 5.89
CA VAL A 936 7.68 -21.19 5.67
C VAL A 936 6.59 -20.68 6.60
N GLN A 937 5.42 -20.39 6.04
CA GLN A 937 4.21 -20.13 6.82
C GLN A 937 3.00 -20.62 6.02
N HIS A 938 1.88 -20.89 6.68
CA HIS A 938 0.70 -21.39 5.97
C HIS A 938 0.07 -20.32 5.08
N VAL A 939 -0.18 -19.11 5.61
CA VAL A 939 -0.89 -18.04 4.90
C VAL A 939 0.11 -17.15 4.14
N PRO A 940 0.12 -17.10 2.81
CA PRO A 940 1.12 -16.35 2.04
C PRO A 940 0.90 -14.83 2.11
N PRO A 941 1.94 -13.99 1.90
CA PRO A 941 1.76 -12.53 1.82
C PRO A 941 1.00 -12.10 0.56
N ARG A 942 0.94 -12.95 -0.47
CA ARG A 942 0.27 -12.70 -1.74
C ARG A 942 -0.67 -13.85 -2.08
N ASP A 943 -1.83 -13.48 -2.59
CA ASP A 943 -2.79 -14.40 -3.19
C ASP A 943 -2.82 -14.06 -4.69
N PRO A 944 -2.42 -15.00 -5.57
CA PRO A 944 -2.33 -14.76 -7.02
C PRO A 944 -3.70 -14.71 -7.70
N THR A 945 -4.78 -15.03 -6.98
CA THR A 945 -6.14 -15.01 -7.52
C THR A 945 -6.70 -13.59 -7.54
N PRO A 946 -7.67 -13.30 -8.44
CA PRO A 946 -8.34 -12.00 -8.47
C PRO A 946 -9.02 -11.60 -7.14
N GLN A 947 -9.44 -12.59 -6.34
CA GLN A 947 -10.16 -12.37 -5.08
C GLN A 947 -9.25 -11.81 -3.99
N GLN A 948 -7.96 -12.18 -4.01
CA GLN A 948 -6.97 -11.77 -3.02
C GLN A 948 -7.39 -12.05 -1.57
N GLY A 949 -8.21 -13.09 -1.36
CA GLY A 949 -8.86 -13.43 -0.10
C GLY A 949 -8.07 -14.40 0.78
N SER A 950 -7.07 -15.08 0.23
CA SER A 950 -6.28 -16.12 0.90
C SER A 950 -4.81 -15.69 1.07
N ARG A 951 -4.60 -14.47 1.57
CA ARG A 951 -3.29 -13.88 1.88
C ARG A 951 -3.25 -13.34 3.30
N LEU A 952 -2.07 -12.98 3.80
CA LEU A 952 -1.92 -12.27 5.07
C LEU A 952 -2.90 -11.10 5.11
N ALA A 953 -3.75 -11.11 6.15
CA ALA A 953 -4.85 -10.17 6.29
C ALA A 953 -4.33 -8.73 6.43
N ASP A 954 -3.20 -8.56 7.13
CA ASP A 954 -2.51 -7.29 7.28
C ASP A 954 -1.49 -7.08 6.15
N ARG A 955 -1.68 -5.99 5.38
CA ARG A 955 -0.82 -5.68 4.24
C ARG A 955 0.54 -5.10 4.64
N LYS A 956 0.66 -4.44 5.80
CA LYS A 956 1.93 -3.94 6.33
C LYS A 956 2.80 -5.09 6.84
N GLU A 957 2.19 -6.13 7.42
CA GLU A 957 2.90 -7.38 7.75
C GLU A 957 3.47 -8.07 6.49
N ALA A 958 2.69 -8.14 5.41
CA ALA A 958 3.15 -8.66 4.13
C ALA A 958 4.33 -7.84 3.56
N ALA A 959 4.24 -6.50 3.58
CA ALA A 959 5.31 -5.62 3.13
C ALA A 959 6.59 -5.77 3.98
N LEU A 960 6.44 -5.93 5.30
CA LEU A 960 7.55 -6.16 6.22
C LEU A 960 8.29 -7.45 5.90
N LEU A 961 7.57 -8.57 5.70
CA LEU A 961 8.16 -9.86 5.35
C LEU A 961 8.87 -9.81 3.98
N GLU A 962 8.19 -9.29 2.95
CA GLU A 962 8.76 -9.17 1.59
C GLU A 962 10.00 -8.25 1.58
N GLY A 963 9.94 -7.13 2.30
CA GLY A 963 11.03 -6.18 2.43
C GLY A 963 12.24 -6.77 3.14
N TRP A 964 12.05 -7.52 4.24
CA TRP A 964 13.14 -8.15 4.98
C TRP A 964 13.85 -9.24 4.20
N LEU A 965 13.11 -10.11 3.50
CA LEU A 965 13.70 -11.16 2.67
C LEU A 965 14.46 -10.57 1.48
N SER A 966 13.90 -9.55 0.84
CA SER A 966 14.57 -8.84 -0.26
C SER A 966 15.83 -8.12 0.21
N ALA A 967 15.75 -7.39 1.33
CA ALA A 967 16.91 -6.70 1.92
C ALA A 967 18.00 -7.67 2.37
N PHE A 968 17.64 -8.82 2.96
CA PHE A 968 18.58 -9.88 3.32
C PHE A 968 19.34 -10.36 2.08
N ARG A 969 18.64 -10.70 0.99
CA ARG A 969 19.28 -11.14 -0.26
C ARG A 969 20.21 -10.06 -0.83
N LEU A 970 19.71 -8.83 -0.95
CA LEU A 970 20.43 -7.71 -1.57
C LEU A 970 21.71 -7.35 -0.79
N SER A 971 21.65 -7.34 0.54
CA SER A 971 22.78 -6.94 1.40
C SER A 971 23.83 -8.05 1.57
N THR A 972 23.40 -9.31 1.64
CA THR A 972 24.30 -10.44 1.93
C THR A 972 24.76 -11.19 0.69
N GLY A 973 23.99 -11.14 -0.42
CA GLY A 973 24.17 -12.02 -1.58
C GLY A 973 23.81 -13.49 -1.34
N LYS A 974 23.33 -13.84 -0.14
CA LYS A 974 22.85 -15.18 0.22
C LYS A 974 21.50 -15.49 -0.44
N GLY A 975 21.15 -16.76 -0.52
CA GLY A 975 19.82 -17.17 -0.99
C GLY A 975 18.72 -16.76 0.00
N ALA A 976 17.57 -16.37 -0.52
CA ALA A 976 16.34 -16.16 0.25
C ALA A 976 15.18 -16.76 -0.55
N ALA A 977 14.26 -17.47 0.10
CA ALA A 977 13.05 -18.02 -0.52
C ALA A 977 11.89 -18.09 0.48
N PHE A 978 10.67 -18.15 -0.04
CA PHE A 978 9.44 -18.25 0.74
C PHE A 978 8.55 -19.41 0.25
N VAL A 979 7.90 -20.11 1.19
CA VAL A 979 6.90 -21.14 0.92
C VAL A 979 5.63 -20.86 1.71
N GLY A 980 4.51 -20.71 0.99
CA GLY A 980 3.14 -20.53 1.47
C GLY A 980 2.19 -21.64 1.00
N ALA A 981 0.95 -21.59 1.47
CA ALA A 981 -0.15 -22.51 1.12
C ALA A 981 -1.50 -21.75 1.13
N HIS A 982 -2.59 -22.32 1.67
CA HIS A 982 -3.86 -21.65 2.02
C HIS A 982 -4.76 -21.20 0.84
N VAL A 983 -4.19 -20.71 -0.26
CA VAL A 983 -4.94 -20.28 -1.44
C VAL A 983 -5.62 -21.46 -2.13
N GLY A 984 -5.01 -22.64 -2.03
CA GLY A 984 -5.43 -23.85 -2.73
C GLY A 984 -5.17 -23.84 -4.23
N THR A 985 -4.11 -23.14 -4.63
CA THR A 985 -3.58 -23.12 -6.00
C THR A 985 -2.07 -23.29 -6.01
N PHE A 986 -1.54 -24.07 -6.96
CA PHE A 986 -0.10 -24.12 -7.20
C PHE A 986 0.33 -22.87 -7.95
N HIS A 987 1.17 -22.04 -7.33
CA HIS A 987 1.67 -20.81 -7.93
C HIS A 987 3.13 -20.56 -7.56
N ALA A 988 3.86 -19.94 -8.49
CA ALA A 988 5.23 -19.51 -8.26
C ALA A 988 5.44 -18.14 -8.90
N GLU A 989 6.11 -17.27 -8.15
CA GLU A 989 6.57 -15.97 -8.63
C GLU A 989 7.87 -15.57 -7.94
N ARG A 990 8.47 -14.48 -8.41
CA ARG A 990 9.53 -13.79 -7.68
C ARG A 990 9.06 -12.41 -7.26
N VAL A 991 9.38 -12.05 -6.03
CA VAL A 991 9.11 -10.73 -5.44
C VAL A 991 10.44 -10.07 -5.17
N ASP A 992 10.74 -8.99 -5.91
CA ASP A 992 12.00 -8.26 -5.83
C ASP A 992 13.26 -9.15 -5.93
N GLY A 993 13.15 -10.31 -6.59
CA GLY A 993 14.19 -11.34 -6.79
C GLY A 993 14.15 -12.55 -5.85
N VAL A 994 13.34 -12.52 -4.79
CA VAL A 994 13.13 -13.66 -3.87
C VAL A 994 12.10 -14.62 -4.50
N PRO A 995 12.36 -15.94 -4.63
CA PRO A 995 11.37 -16.90 -5.09
C PRO A 995 10.30 -17.18 -4.03
N TYR A 996 9.04 -17.11 -4.44
CA TYR A 996 7.85 -17.42 -3.66
C TYR A 996 7.13 -18.62 -4.28
N LEU A 997 6.90 -19.65 -3.46
CA LEU A 997 6.06 -20.79 -3.80
C LEU A 997 4.77 -20.71 -2.98
N VAL A 998 3.62 -20.80 -3.64
CA VAL A 998 2.35 -21.17 -3.00
C VAL A 998 2.08 -22.62 -3.38
N ASN A 999 2.12 -23.51 -2.39
CA ASN A 999 1.73 -24.91 -2.57
C ASN A 999 0.21 -24.99 -2.67
N GLY A 1000 -0.31 -25.77 -3.63
CA GLY A 1000 -1.74 -26.00 -3.78
C GLY A 1000 -2.23 -27.18 -2.94
N ASN A 1001 -3.49 -27.57 -3.15
CA ASN A 1001 -4.13 -28.58 -2.32
C ASN A 1001 -3.55 -29.98 -2.51
N SER A 1002 -3.30 -30.67 -1.39
CA SER A 1002 -2.88 -32.07 -1.40
C SER A 1002 -4.04 -33.07 -1.31
N ALA A 1003 -5.22 -32.70 -0.82
CA ALA A 1003 -6.38 -33.59 -0.90
C ALA A 1003 -7.69 -32.88 -1.25
N LYS A 1004 -7.94 -31.71 -0.63
CA LYS A 1004 -9.14 -30.91 -0.88
C LYS A 1004 -9.27 -30.50 -2.35
N THR A 1005 -10.50 -30.39 -2.83
CA THR A 1005 -10.78 -29.83 -4.17
C THR A 1005 -10.13 -28.45 -4.34
N PRO A 1006 -9.36 -28.21 -5.42
CA PRO A 1006 -8.64 -26.95 -5.64
C PRO A 1006 -9.57 -25.73 -5.80
N SER A 1007 -9.06 -24.54 -5.45
CA SER A 1007 -9.83 -23.29 -5.42
C SER A 1007 -9.88 -22.54 -6.76
N THR A 1008 -9.01 -22.89 -7.72
CA THR A 1008 -8.81 -22.19 -9.00
C THR A 1008 -9.07 -23.11 -10.21
N PRO A 1009 -9.15 -22.58 -11.45
CA PRO A 1009 -9.17 -23.37 -12.68
C PRO A 1009 -7.93 -24.27 -12.84
N ALA A 1010 -8.08 -25.38 -13.58
CA ALA A 1010 -7.03 -26.40 -13.68
C ALA A 1010 -5.76 -25.92 -14.40
N ASP A 1011 -5.90 -24.98 -15.33
CA ASP A 1011 -4.81 -24.35 -16.07
C ASP A 1011 -4.19 -23.14 -15.36
N GLU A 1012 -4.73 -22.75 -14.20
CA GLU A 1012 -4.25 -21.67 -13.32
C GLU A 1012 -3.73 -22.19 -11.97
N GLY A 1013 -3.31 -23.46 -11.92
CA GLY A 1013 -2.76 -24.09 -10.72
C GLY A 1013 -3.75 -24.84 -9.83
N GLY A 1014 -5.02 -24.91 -10.23
CA GLY A 1014 -6.04 -25.64 -9.51
C GLY A 1014 -6.03 -27.14 -9.79
N PHE A 1015 -5.11 -27.88 -9.19
CA PHE A 1015 -5.08 -29.34 -9.23
C PHE A 1015 -4.68 -29.90 -7.87
N THR A 1016 -4.94 -31.19 -7.61
CA THR A 1016 -4.47 -31.84 -6.38
C THR A 1016 -3.06 -32.39 -6.56
N GLY A 1017 -2.20 -32.26 -5.55
CA GLY A 1017 -0.81 -32.73 -5.63
C GLY A 1017 0.07 -32.24 -4.50
N TRP A 1018 1.37 -32.17 -4.75
CA TRP A 1018 2.36 -31.74 -3.77
C TRP A 1018 3.62 -31.19 -4.45
N SER A 1019 4.49 -30.52 -3.70
CA SER A 1019 5.72 -29.93 -4.26
C SER A 1019 6.98 -30.66 -3.77
N LEU A 1020 7.89 -30.99 -4.68
CA LEU A 1020 9.24 -31.43 -4.35
C LEU A 1020 10.22 -30.29 -4.65
N VAL A 1021 10.90 -29.79 -3.63
CA VAL A 1021 11.83 -28.67 -3.75
C VAL A 1021 13.25 -29.19 -3.75
N GLY A 1022 14.02 -28.87 -4.77
CA GLY A 1022 15.46 -29.13 -4.88
C GLY A 1022 16.26 -27.89 -4.54
N VAL A 1023 17.33 -28.07 -3.78
CA VAL A 1023 18.11 -26.99 -3.18
C VAL A 1023 19.60 -27.25 -3.35
N ASP A 1024 20.34 -26.21 -3.74
CA ASP A 1024 21.80 -26.19 -3.80
C ASP A 1024 22.38 -25.32 -2.70
N ARG A 1025 23.62 -25.63 -2.30
CA ARG A 1025 24.38 -24.77 -1.40
C ARG A 1025 24.91 -23.54 -2.14
N VAL A 1026 24.63 -22.34 -1.63
CA VAL A 1026 25.19 -21.09 -2.17
C VAL A 1026 26.61 -20.87 -1.64
N SER A 1027 27.58 -20.87 -2.55
CA SER A 1027 29.01 -20.66 -2.25
C SER A 1027 29.34 -19.19 -1.93
N PRO A 1028 30.42 -18.91 -1.18
CA PRO A 1028 30.88 -17.53 -0.94
C PRO A 1028 31.19 -16.75 -2.22
N ALA A 1029 31.60 -17.42 -3.30
CA ALA A 1029 31.86 -16.80 -4.59
C ALA A 1029 30.57 -16.31 -5.26
N GLU A 1030 29.51 -17.14 -5.25
CA GLU A 1030 28.19 -16.73 -5.75
C GLU A 1030 27.61 -15.59 -4.91
N GLN A 1031 27.77 -15.64 -3.58
CA GLN A 1031 27.35 -14.54 -2.70
C GLN A 1031 28.10 -13.24 -3.04
N ALA A 1032 29.40 -13.32 -3.31
CA ALA A 1032 30.18 -12.16 -3.72
C ALA A 1032 29.67 -11.59 -5.05
N VAL A 1033 29.43 -12.43 -6.06
CA VAL A 1033 28.87 -12.00 -7.34
C VAL A 1033 27.50 -11.34 -7.15
N ALA A 1034 26.61 -11.96 -6.37
CA ALA A 1034 25.28 -11.43 -6.07
C ALA A 1034 25.34 -10.07 -5.36
N ARG A 1035 26.28 -9.83 -4.45
CA ARG A 1035 26.47 -8.50 -3.82
C ARG A 1035 26.97 -7.43 -4.80
N HIS A 1036 27.78 -7.82 -5.79
CA HIS A 1036 28.26 -6.88 -6.81
C HIS A 1036 27.18 -6.58 -7.87
N LEU A 1037 26.28 -7.54 -8.12
CA LEU A 1037 25.19 -7.45 -9.08
C LEU A 1037 23.83 -7.78 -8.42
N PRO A 1038 23.37 -6.96 -7.46
CA PRO A 1038 22.23 -7.31 -6.59
C PRO A 1038 20.89 -7.45 -7.33
N TRP A 1039 20.78 -6.88 -8.53
CA TRP A 1039 19.57 -6.84 -9.34
C TRP A 1039 19.52 -7.90 -10.45
N THR A 1040 20.51 -8.79 -10.55
CA THR A 1040 20.52 -9.88 -11.54
C THR A 1040 19.93 -11.18 -10.98
N GLY A 1041 19.00 -11.10 -10.02
CA GLY A 1041 18.25 -12.23 -9.49
C GLY A 1041 18.93 -13.07 -8.40
N GLY A 1042 20.22 -12.86 -8.14
CA GLY A 1042 20.99 -13.64 -7.17
C GLY A 1042 21.33 -15.07 -7.65
N PRO A 1043 21.81 -15.96 -6.77
CA PRO A 1043 22.14 -17.34 -7.13
C PRO A 1043 20.90 -18.15 -7.57
N ASP A 1044 21.04 -19.04 -8.55
CA ASP A 1044 20.01 -20.04 -8.90
C ASP A 1044 20.19 -21.26 -8.00
N TRP A 1045 19.62 -21.23 -6.79
CA TRP A 1045 19.84 -22.25 -5.75
C TRP A 1045 18.61 -23.08 -5.39
N VAL A 1046 17.43 -22.77 -5.96
CA VAL A 1046 16.17 -23.50 -5.68
C VAL A 1046 15.44 -23.86 -6.98
N THR A 1047 14.82 -25.03 -7.01
CA THR A 1047 13.83 -25.40 -8.03
C THR A 1047 12.70 -26.18 -7.38
N VAL A 1048 11.49 -25.97 -7.89
CA VAL A 1048 10.28 -26.66 -7.45
C VAL A 1048 9.81 -27.57 -8.57
N GLN A 1049 9.56 -28.83 -8.23
CA GLN A 1049 8.75 -29.73 -9.03
C GLN A 1049 7.33 -29.75 -8.46
N ALA A 1050 6.37 -29.11 -9.12
CA ALA A 1050 4.96 -29.17 -8.75
C ALA A 1050 4.36 -30.47 -9.32
N ARG A 1051 4.06 -31.42 -8.44
CA ARG A 1051 3.68 -32.79 -8.78
C ARG A 1051 2.17 -32.95 -8.65
N ALA A 1052 1.46 -32.88 -9.77
CA ALA A 1052 0.06 -33.23 -9.82
C ALA A 1052 -0.15 -34.73 -9.54
N HIS A 1053 -1.22 -35.09 -8.84
CA HIS A 1053 -1.72 -36.47 -8.85
C HIS A 1053 -2.08 -36.87 -10.28
N VAL A 1054 -1.69 -38.08 -10.69
CA VAL A 1054 -1.94 -38.58 -12.04
C VAL A 1054 -2.71 -39.89 -11.95
N ASP A 1055 -3.99 -39.86 -12.34
CA ASP A 1055 -4.80 -41.07 -12.50
C ASP A 1055 -4.86 -41.52 -13.98
N GLY A 1056 -4.54 -40.60 -14.89
CA GLY A 1056 -4.30 -40.87 -16.30
C GLY A 1056 -3.53 -39.72 -16.95
N LEU A 1057 -2.80 -40.01 -18.03
CA LEU A 1057 -2.05 -39.02 -18.80
C LEU A 1057 -2.26 -39.27 -20.30
N THR A 1058 -2.80 -38.28 -21.00
CA THR A 1058 -3.00 -38.33 -22.45
C THR A 1058 -2.09 -37.32 -23.15
N LEU A 1059 -1.65 -37.65 -24.36
CA LEU A 1059 -0.85 -36.81 -25.23
C LEU A 1059 -1.53 -36.76 -26.59
N ASP A 1060 -1.97 -35.57 -26.97
CA ASP A 1060 -2.51 -35.27 -28.29
C ASP A 1060 -1.41 -34.60 -29.12
N ALA A 1061 -0.85 -35.37 -30.05
CA ALA A 1061 0.16 -34.93 -30.99
C ALA A 1061 -0.21 -35.41 -32.39
N PRO A 1062 0.04 -34.60 -33.43
CA PRO A 1062 -0.31 -34.96 -34.81
C PRO A 1062 0.46 -36.20 -35.26
N ALA A 1063 -0.23 -37.12 -35.94
CA ALA A 1063 0.42 -38.30 -36.53
C ALA A 1063 1.43 -37.91 -37.64
N SER A 1064 1.21 -36.77 -38.31
CA SER A 1064 2.08 -36.25 -39.36
C SER A 1064 2.18 -34.72 -39.37
N VAL A 1065 3.37 -34.17 -39.62
CA VAL A 1065 3.63 -32.72 -39.78
C VAL A 1065 4.47 -32.48 -41.04
N PRO A 1066 4.07 -31.63 -41.99
CA PRO A 1066 4.91 -31.30 -43.14
C PRO A 1066 6.23 -30.62 -42.74
N ALA A 1067 7.32 -30.93 -43.44
CA ALA A 1067 8.59 -30.23 -43.27
C ALA A 1067 8.42 -28.71 -43.52
N GLY A 1068 9.02 -27.90 -42.66
CA GLY A 1068 8.89 -26.44 -42.66
C GLY A 1068 7.63 -25.90 -41.99
N THR A 1069 6.75 -26.76 -41.48
CA THR A 1069 5.51 -26.36 -40.78
C THR A 1069 5.52 -26.80 -39.32
N GLY A 1070 4.58 -26.28 -38.52
CA GLY A 1070 4.42 -26.72 -37.13
C GLY A 1070 2.97 -26.84 -36.70
N ALA A 1071 2.73 -27.74 -35.75
CA ALA A 1071 1.41 -28.09 -35.23
C ALA A 1071 1.40 -28.05 -33.69
N PRO A 1072 0.26 -27.75 -33.06
CA PRO A 1072 0.15 -27.76 -31.61
C PRO A 1072 0.23 -29.19 -31.07
N VAL A 1073 0.78 -29.33 -29.86
CA VAL A 1073 0.75 -30.56 -29.07
C VAL A 1073 0.22 -30.19 -27.68
N THR A 1074 -0.73 -30.98 -27.19
CA THR A 1074 -1.27 -30.84 -25.84
C THR A 1074 -1.12 -32.15 -25.08
N ALA A 1075 -1.00 -32.04 -23.77
CA ALA A 1075 -1.02 -33.19 -22.88
C ALA A 1075 -1.88 -32.85 -21.65
N VAL A 1076 -2.62 -33.83 -21.16
CA VAL A 1076 -3.62 -33.63 -20.10
C VAL A 1076 -3.47 -34.73 -19.06
N VAL A 1077 -3.36 -34.32 -17.81
CA VAL A 1077 -3.45 -35.18 -16.63
C VAL A 1077 -4.93 -35.29 -16.23
N ARG A 1078 -5.39 -36.50 -15.99
CA ARG A 1078 -6.72 -36.79 -15.45
C ARG A 1078 -6.62 -37.04 -13.94
N GLN A 1079 -7.48 -36.38 -13.16
CA GLN A 1079 -7.65 -36.60 -11.72
C GLN A 1079 -9.09 -37.03 -11.41
N GLY A 1080 -9.27 -38.21 -10.83
CA GLY A 1080 -10.57 -38.84 -10.59
C GLY A 1080 -11.05 -39.74 -11.73
N GLN A 1081 -12.24 -40.32 -11.55
CA GLN A 1081 -12.87 -41.27 -12.49
C GLN A 1081 -14.24 -40.76 -12.97
N GLY A 1082 -14.71 -41.26 -14.12
CA GLY A 1082 -16.01 -40.90 -14.68
C GLY A 1082 -16.12 -39.47 -15.24
N PRO A 1083 -17.35 -38.95 -15.44
CA PRO A 1083 -17.61 -37.62 -16.01
C PRO A 1083 -17.20 -36.45 -15.11
N GLY A 1084 -17.02 -36.68 -13.81
CA GLY A 1084 -16.55 -35.68 -12.84
C GLY A 1084 -15.03 -35.60 -12.71
N ALA A 1085 -14.27 -36.35 -13.53
CA ALA A 1085 -12.82 -36.31 -13.51
C ALA A 1085 -12.32 -34.94 -14.00
N ARG A 1086 -11.34 -34.38 -13.29
CA ARG A 1086 -10.74 -33.09 -13.62
C ARG A 1086 -9.62 -33.29 -14.64
N GLU A 1087 -9.66 -32.48 -15.70
CA GLU A 1087 -8.62 -32.42 -16.72
C GLU A 1087 -7.66 -31.27 -16.42
N VAL A 1088 -6.40 -31.61 -16.16
CA VAL A 1088 -5.34 -30.67 -15.78
C VAL A 1088 -4.31 -30.62 -16.91
N PRO A 1089 -4.12 -29.48 -17.58
CA PRO A 1089 -3.11 -29.37 -18.63
C PRO A 1089 -1.70 -29.67 -18.09
N ALA A 1090 -0.97 -30.53 -18.80
CA ALA A 1090 0.41 -30.91 -18.49
C ALA A 1090 1.39 -29.80 -18.93
N ARG A 1091 1.25 -28.63 -18.34
CA ARG A 1091 2.08 -27.43 -18.54
C ARG A 1091 2.12 -26.63 -17.23
N PHE A 1092 2.96 -25.60 -17.18
CA PHE A 1092 3.04 -24.70 -16.03
C PHE A 1092 1.64 -24.32 -15.51
N PRO A 1093 1.39 -24.40 -14.19
CA PRO A 1093 2.37 -24.66 -13.13
C PRO A 1093 2.64 -26.14 -12.84
N VAL A 1094 2.04 -27.11 -13.55
CA VAL A 1094 2.44 -28.53 -13.45
C VAL A 1094 3.85 -28.71 -14.01
N SER A 1095 4.74 -29.33 -13.24
CA SER A 1095 6.06 -29.71 -13.72
C SER A 1095 5.99 -30.87 -14.71
N THR A 1096 6.48 -30.66 -15.92
CA THR A 1096 6.44 -31.65 -17.00
C THR A 1096 7.81 -31.88 -17.62
N ASP A 1097 8.14 -33.14 -17.86
CA ASP A 1097 9.39 -33.56 -18.50
C ASP A 1097 9.08 -34.04 -19.93
N TRP A 1098 9.42 -33.20 -20.91
CA TRP A 1098 9.32 -33.54 -22.32
C TRP A 1098 10.63 -34.17 -22.80
N SER A 1099 10.50 -35.28 -23.54
CA SER A 1099 11.62 -36.01 -24.11
C SER A 1099 11.26 -36.52 -25.50
N GLY A 1100 12.24 -36.99 -26.25
CA GLY A 1100 11.97 -37.61 -27.54
C GLY A 1100 13.04 -38.58 -27.99
N SER A 1101 12.79 -39.24 -29.11
CA SER A 1101 13.79 -40.09 -29.76
C SER A 1101 15.01 -39.26 -30.22
N PRO A 1102 16.16 -39.89 -30.55
CA PRO A 1102 17.36 -39.16 -31.00
C PRO A 1102 17.16 -38.25 -32.23
N HIS A 1103 16.06 -38.43 -32.96
CA HIS A 1103 15.67 -37.60 -34.11
C HIS A 1103 14.73 -36.44 -33.73
N LEU A 1104 14.30 -36.31 -32.47
CA LEU A 1104 13.53 -35.18 -31.97
C LEU A 1104 14.43 -34.25 -31.13
N TYR A 1105 14.40 -32.95 -31.44
CA TYR A 1105 14.93 -31.95 -30.52
C TYR A 1105 13.83 -31.44 -29.59
N VAL A 1106 14.07 -31.38 -28.28
CA VAL A 1106 13.15 -30.75 -27.32
C VAL A 1106 13.71 -29.38 -26.94
N GLY A 1107 13.08 -28.32 -27.43
CA GLY A 1107 13.48 -26.92 -27.27
C GLY A 1107 13.29 -26.12 -28.56
N ASP A 1108 13.88 -24.92 -28.58
CA ASP A 1108 13.84 -24.02 -29.74
C ASP A 1108 14.29 -24.72 -31.04
N PRO A 1109 13.42 -24.82 -32.07
CA PRO A 1109 13.74 -25.42 -33.36
C PRO A 1109 15.02 -24.87 -34.01
N ALA A 1110 15.37 -23.60 -33.77
CA ALA A 1110 16.58 -22.98 -34.32
C ALA A 1110 17.88 -23.61 -33.78
N ARG A 1111 17.82 -24.30 -32.63
CA ARG A 1111 18.96 -25.01 -32.03
C ARG A 1111 19.00 -26.49 -32.42
N ALA A 1112 18.06 -26.95 -33.23
CA ALA A 1112 18.01 -28.34 -33.65
C ALA A 1112 19.19 -28.68 -34.58
N ARG A 1113 19.90 -29.74 -34.24
CA ARG A 1113 21.02 -30.28 -35.03
C ARG A 1113 20.59 -30.83 -36.41
N PRO A 1114 21.53 -30.93 -37.38
CA PRO A 1114 21.27 -31.37 -38.75
C PRO A 1114 20.80 -32.83 -38.95
N TRP A 1115 20.50 -33.59 -37.89
CA TRP A 1115 19.91 -34.93 -38.00
C TRP A 1115 18.55 -35.04 -37.31
N HIS A 1116 18.10 -33.99 -36.61
CA HIS A 1116 16.75 -33.97 -36.08
C HIS A 1116 15.75 -33.81 -37.21
N VAL A 1117 14.71 -34.61 -37.16
CA VAL A 1117 13.60 -34.61 -38.13
C VAL A 1117 12.46 -33.71 -37.68
N ALA A 1118 12.29 -33.52 -36.37
CA ALA A 1118 11.35 -32.58 -35.79
C ALA A 1118 11.95 -31.89 -34.55
N ALA A 1119 11.36 -30.78 -34.13
CA ALA A 1119 11.64 -30.11 -32.87
C ALA A 1119 10.34 -29.78 -32.13
N TYR A 1120 10.23 -30.15 -30.86
CA TYR A 1120 9.11 -29.77 -30.00
C TYR A 1120 9.57 -28.72 -29.00
N ASP A 1121 8.89 -27.57 -28.95
CA ASP A 1121 9.16 -26.53 -27.99
C ASP A 1121 8.08 -26.50 -26.88
N PRO A 1122 8.39 -26.95 -25.65
CA PRO A 1122 7.43 -26.94 -24.53
C PRO A 1122 6.99 -25.52 -24.10
N SER A 1123 7.77 -24.49 -24.45
CA SER A 1123 7.41 -23.11 -24.10
C SER A 1123 6.21 -22.64 -24.93
N THR A 1124 6.17 -23.00 -26.22
CA THR A 1124 5.10 -22.65 -27.16
C THR A 1124 4.07 -23.76 -27.35
N GLY A 1125 4.38 -24.99 -26.93
CA GLY A 1125 3.54 -26.17 -27.18
C GLY A 1125 3.51 -26.57 -28.66
N ARG A 1126 4.50 -26.16 -29.47
CA ARG A 1126 4.52 -26.40 -30.92
C ARG A 1126 5.57 -27.43 -31.31
N LEU A 1127 5.13 -28.41 -32.11
CA LEU A 1127 5.98 -29.37 -32.79
C LEU A 1127 6.23 -28.92 -34.23
N THR A 1128 7.49 -28.72 -34.59
CA THR A 1128 7.93 -28.26 -35.91
C THR A 1128 8.57 -29.39 -36.69
N GLY A 1129 8.08 -29.67 -37.90
CA GLY A 1129 8.70 -30.60 -38.82
C GLY A 1129 9.92 -29.95 -39.48
N LEU A 1130 11.11 -30.53 -39.31
CA LEU A 1130 12.35 -29.98 -39.86
C LEU A 1130 12.73 -30.64 -41.19
N ARG A 1131 12.63 -31.97 -41.28
CA ARG A 1131 12.92 -32.73 -42.50
C ARG A 1131 12.19 -34.07 -42.49
N PRO A 1132 12.03 -34.74 -43.64
CA PRO A 1132 11.36 -36.02 -43.73
C PRO A 1132 11.97 -37.07 -42.78
N GLY A 1133 11.12 -37.82 -42.08
CA GLY A 1133 11.54 -38.87 -41.16
C GLY A 1133 10.52 -39.11 -40.04
N THR A 1134 10.88 -39.91 -39.04
CA THR A 1134 9.98 -40.21 -37.92
C THR A 1134 10.67 -39.89 -36.60
N ALA A 1135 9.92 -39.30 -35.68
CA ALA A 1135 10.35 -39.03 -34.31
C ALA A 1135 9.32 -39.53 -33.31
N VAL A 1136 9.73 -39.76 -32.06
CA VAL A 1136 8.82 -40.04 -30.95
C VAL A 1136 8.92 -38.87 -29.99
N LEU A 1137 7.77 -38.31 -29.62
CA LEU A 1137 7.63 -37.30 -28.57
C LEU A 1137 7.00 -37.96 -27.35
N ALA A 1138 7.57 -37.73 -26.17
CA ALA A 1138 7.05 -38.26 -24.92
C ALA A 1138 6.96 -37.18 -23.86
N VAL A 1139 5.95 -37.28 -23.01
CA VAL A 1139 5.75 -36.43 -21.83
C VAL A 1139 5.66 -37.29 -20.59
N THR A 1140 6.34 -36.86 -19.54
CA THR A 1140 6.28 -37.48 -18.21
C THR A 1140 5.76 -36.47 -17.19
N VAL A 1141 4.77 -36.87 -16.40
CA VAL A 1141 4.22 -36.08 -15.29
C VAL A 1141 4.14 -36.97 -14.06
N ASN A 1142 4.74 -36.54 -12.95
CA ASN A 1142 4.79 -37.28 -11.67
C ASN A 1142 5.18 -38.77 -11.84
N GLY A 1143 6.09 -39.08 -12.77
CA GLY A 1143 6.55 -40.46 -13.05
C GLY A 1143 5.72 -41.24 -14.07
N THR A 1144 4.51 -40.78 -14.41
CA THR A 1144 3.68 -41.38 -15.47
C THR A 1144 4.10 -40.84 -16.84
N ARG A 1145 4.39 -41.73 -17.79
CA ARG A 1145 4.90 -41.39 -19.13
C ARG A 1145 3.91 -41.84 -20.22
N THR A 1146 3.69 -40.98 -21.21
CA THR A 1146 2.99 -41.32 -22.46
C THR A 1146 3.79 -40.79 -23.66
N GLU A 1147 3.62 -41.40 -24.83
CA GLU A 1147 4.38 -41.07 -26.03
C GLU A 1147 3.53 -41.16 -27.30
N SER A 1148 3.91 -40.36 -28.31
CA SER A 1148 3.29 -40.34 -29.63
C SER A 1148 4.37 -40.35 -30.71
N ARG A 1149 4.12 -41.11 -31.77
CA ARG A 1149 4.99 -41.19 -32.95
C ARG A 1149 4.52 -40.16 -33.98
N VAL A 1150 5.45 -39.33 -34.44
CA VAL A 1150 5.19 -38.27 -35.41
C VAL A 1150 6.02 -38.52 -36.66
N THR A 1151 5.36 -38.52 -37.81
CA THR A 1151 6.02 -38.59 -39.12
C THR A 1151 6.14 -37.19 -39.72
N VAL A 1152 7.35 -36.77 -40.09
CA VAL A 1152 7.54 -35.55 -40.86
C VAL A 1152 7.50 -35.91 -42.34
N ALA A 1153 6.52 -35.35 -43.05
CA ALA A 1153 6.36 -35.57 -44.48
C ALA A 1153 7.21 -34.57 -45.28
N ALA A 1154 7.67 -34.95 -46.48
CA ALA A 1154 8.29 -34.02 -47.40
C ALA A 1154 7.30 -32.90 -47.79
N SER A 1155 7.76 -31.65 -47.84
CA SER A 1155 6.93 -30.57 -48.37
C SER A 1155 6.51 -30.93 -49.80
N PRO A 1156 5.24 -30.76 -50.19
CA PRO A 1156 4.83 -31.00 -51.56
C PRO A 1156 5.63 -30.08 -52.49
N ALA A 1157 6.41 -30.67 -53.39
CA ALA A 1157 7.12 -29.92 -54.41
C ALA A 1157 6.10 -29.24 -55.32
N SER A 1158 6.15 -27.91 -55.39
CA SER A 1158 5.48 -27.15 -56.44
C SER A 1158 6.09 -27.55 -57.79
N TYR A 1159 5.39 -28.37 -58.56
CA TYR A 1159 5.76 -28.65 -59.95
C TYR A 1159 5.48 -27.40 -60.79
N ALA A 1160 6.56 -26.72 -61.20
CA ALA A 1160 6.55 -25.86 -62.37
C ALA A 1160 6.46 -26.74 -63.63
N SER A 1161 5.36 -26.64 -64.36
CA SER A 1161 5.20 -27.20 -65.70
C SER A 1161 5.72 -26.18 -66.72
N SER A 1162 6.78 -26.51 -67.45
CA SER A 1162 7.29 -25.74 -68.57
C SER A 1162 6.97 -26.42 -69.91
N ALA A 1163 6.19 -25.70 -70.73
CA ALA A 1163 6.21 -25.66 -72.20
C ALA A 1163 5.86 -26.95 -72.99
N SER A 1164 5.16 -26.96 -74.14
CA SER A 1164 4.53 -25.95 -75.01
C SER A 1164 3.94 -26.66 -76.24
N HIS A 1165 2.90 -26.07 -76.88
CA HIS A 1165 2.38 -26.17 -78.27
C HIS A 1165 0.82 -26.34 -78.27
N VAL A 1166 -0.06 -25.34 -78.50
CA VAL A 1166 -0.32 -24.40 -79.64
C VAL A 1166 -0.94 -25.13 -80.86
N PRO A 1167 -1.95 -24.64 -81.65
CA PRO A 1167 -3.01 -23.60 -81.51
C PRO A 1167 -4.43 -24.05 -82.08
N PRO A 1168 -5.32 -23.25 -82.74
CA PRO A 1168 -6.58 -22.76 -82.14
C PRO A 1168 -7.88 -22.91 -83.02
N ALA A 1169 -8.97 -22.28 -82.54
CA ALA A 1169 -10.12 -21.68 -83.25
C ALA A 1169 -11.41 -22.50 -83.50
N SER A 1170 -12.53 -22.06 -82.91
CA SER A 1170 -13.60 -21.32 -83.63
C SER A 1170 -14.79 -20.89 -82.71
N TYR A 1171 -15.09 -19.57 -82.71
CA TYR A 1171 -16.38 -18.83 -82.75
C TYR A 1171 -17.71 -19.45 -82.22
N ALA A 1172 -18.66 -18.75 -81.58
CA ALA A 1172 -19.25 -17.41 -81.83
C ALA A 1172 -19.93 -16.80 -80.56
N SER A 1173 -19.80 -15.48 -80.27
CA SER A 1173 -20.72 -14.31 -80.48
C SER A 1173 -22.01 -14.28 -79.60
N SER A 1174 -22.56 -13.17 -79.05
CA SER A 1174 -22.47 -11.71 -79.35
C SER A 1174 -23.07 -10.83 -78.20
N ALA A 1175 -22.45 -9.67 -77.87
CA ALA A 1175 -22.93 -8.24 -77.94
C ALA A 1175 -23.58 -7.66 -76.63
N SER A 1176 -23.41 -6.40 -76.13
CA SER A 1176 -23.12 -5.06 -76.69
C SER A 1176 -22.71 -3.97 -75.64
N HIS A 1177 -21.84 -2.99 -76.03
CA HIS A 1177 -21.79 -1.50 -75.79
C HIS A 1177 -21.51 -0.77 -74.42
N VAL A 1178 -20.26 -0.26 -74.21
CA VAL A 1178 -19.64 1.14 -74.18
C VAL A 1178 -20.48 2.40 -73.75
N PRO A 1179 -19.98 3.59 -73.22
CA PRO A 1179 -18.62 4.19 -72.88
C PRO A 1179 -18.52 4.95 -71.48
N PRO A 1180 -17.59 5.93 -71.14
CA PRO A 1180 -16.25 6.38 -71.67
C PRO A 1180 -15.08 6.71 -70.64
N ALA A 1181 -13.84 6.80 -71.18
CA ALA A 1181 -12.71 7.79 -71.04
C ALA A 1181 -12.00 8.15 -69.69
N SER A 1182 -10.74 8.63 -69.58
CA SER A 1182 -9.47 8.59 -70.35
C SER A 1182 -8.32 9.36 -69.61
N TYR A 1183 -7.05 8.96 -69.87
CA TYR A 1183 -5.74 9.69 -69.90
C TYR A 1183 -4.88 10.18 -68.68
N ALA A 1184 -3.57 9.83 -68.82
CA ALA A 1184 -2.29 10.56 -68.54
C ALA A 1184 -1.69 10.53 -67.10
N SER A 1185 -0.36 10.46 -66.84
CA SER A 1185 0.87 10.72 -67.63
C SER A 1185 2.17 10.08 -67.06
N SER A 1186 3.05 9.57 -67.95
CA SER A 1186 4.54 9.71 -68.04
C SER A 1186 5.45 9.79 -66.79
N ALA A 1187 6.45 8.89 -66.62
CA ALA A 1187 7.88 9.00 -67.04
C ALA A 1187 8.78 9.70 -65.99
N SER A 1188 10.11 9.57 -65.86
CA SER A 1188 11.18 8.63 -66.20
C SER A 1188 12.48 9.25 -65.61
N CYS A 1189 13.57 8.47 -65.56
CA CYS A 1189 14.99 8.90 -65.56
C CYS A 1189 15.71 9.24 -64.23
N VAL A 1190 16.98 8.87 -63.98
CA VAL A 1190 17.96 7.93 -64.61
C VAL A 1190 19.25 7.90 -63.72
N TRP A 1191 19.80 6.69 -63.53
CA TRP A 1191 21.22 6.24 -63.53
C TRP A 1191 22.31 6.70 -62.51
N SER A 1192 22.90 5.66 -61.87
CA SER A 1192 24.31 5.19 -62.00
C SER A 1192 25.46 5.87 -61.25
N ALA A 1193 26.58 5.20 -60.93
CA ALA A 1193 26.95 3.78 -60.83
C ALA A 1193 28.35 3.69 -60.17
N GLU A 1194 28.69 2.47 -59.72
CA GLU A 1194 29.99 1.79 -59.87
C GLU A 1194 31.17 1.94 -58.89
N SER A 1195 31.55 0.73 -58.41
CA SER A 1195 32.91 0.15 -58.33
C SER A 1195 33.77 0.45 -57.09
N ALA A 1196 34.66 -0.42 -56.60
CA ALA A 1196 34.85 -1.87 -56.64
C ALA A 1196 36.05 -2.21 -55.71
N SER A 1197 36.10 -3.48 -55.25
CA SER A 1197 37.28 -4.28 -54.89
C SER A 1197 38.09 -4.08 -53.57
N HIS A 1198 38.17 -5.21 -52.83
CA HIS A 1198 39.15 -5.68 -51.81
C HIS A 1198 40.62 -5.76 -52.32
N PRO A 1199 41.70 -6.25 -51.59
CA PRO A 1199 41.78 -7.02 -50.32
C PRO A 1199 43.00 -6.72 -49.36
N LEU A 1200 43.10 -7.59 -48.33
CA LEU A 1200 44.06 -7.89 -47.24
C LEU A 1200 45.61 -7.88 -47.41
N ARG A 1201 46.31 -7.76 -46.23
CA ARG A 1201 47.60 -8.34 -45.70
C ARG A 1201 48.84 -7.41 -45.46
N ALA A 1202 49.49 -7.67 -44.30
CA ALA A 1202 50.64 -7.03 -43.56
C ALA A 1202 52.04 -7.18 -44.24
N PRO A 1203 53.28 -6.89 -43.69
CA PRO A 1203 53.79 -6.56 -42.30
C PRO A 1203 55.08 -5.64 -42.17
N CYS A 1204 55.73 -5.60 -40.97
CA CYS A 1204 57.15 -5.21 -40.61
C CYS A 1204 57.59 -3.72 -40.63
N ALA A 1205 58.65 -3.18 -39.99
CA ALA A 1205 59.51 -3.39 -38.80
C ALA A 1205 60.50 -2.16 -38.68
N ARG A 1206 60.96 -1.81 -37.45
CA ARG A 1206 62.09 -0.96 -36.87
C ARG A 1206 63.30 -0.47 -37.76
N PRO A 1207 64.36 0.29 -37.31
CA PRO A 1207 64.79 0.91 -36.00
C PRO A 1207 65.50 2.32 -36.03
N GLY A 1208 65.98 2.82 -34.86
CA GLY A 1208 67.17 3.70 -34.65
C GLY A 1208 66.95 4.82 -33.60
N GLY A 1209 67.79 5.16 -32.60
CA GLY A 1209 69.13 4.77 -32.12
C GLY A 1209 69.38 5.34 -30.68
N GLY A 1210 70.40 4.84 -29.96
CA GLY A 1210 70.71 5.12 -28.51
C GLY A 1210 71.48 6.44 -28.22
N PRO A 1211 72.33 6.56 -27.16
CA PRO A 1211 72.74 5.56 -26.12
C PRO A 1211 72.83 6.09 -24.65
N GLY A 1212 73.18 5.21 -23.68
CA GLY A 1212 73.69 5.57 -22.33
C GLY A 1212 73.59 4.49 -21.23
N ASP A 1213 74.65 3.69 -21.07
CA ASP A 1213 75.01 2.66 -20.03
C ASP A 1213 75.10 3.20 -18.56
N ALA A 1214 75.15 2.46 -17.44
CA ALA A 1214 75.00 1.03 -17.08
C ALA A 1214 75.03 0.83 -15.52
N THR A 1215 74.60 -0.37 -15.09
CA THR A 1215 74.98 -1.18 -13.90
C THR A 1215 74.18 -1.20 -12.56
N ALA A 1216 74.01 -2.44 -12.10
CA ALA A 1216 73.23 -3.02 -10.99
C ALA A 1216 73.74 -2.75 -9.56
N THR A 1217 72.88 -2.95 -8.54
CA THR A 1217 72.96 -3.96 -7.44
C THR A 1217 72.07 -3.58 -6.21
N ALA A 1218 71.49 -4.58 -5.53
CA ALA A 1218 70.91 -4.47 -4.17
C ALA A 1218 72.03 -4.60 -3.11
N PRO A 1219 71.91 -4.15 -1.82
CA PRO A 1219 71.03 -4.75 -0.80
C PRO A 1219 70.56 -3.82 0.38
N ARG A 1220 69.79 -4.38 1.34
CA ARG A 1220 69.51 -3.89 2.73
C ARG A 1220 70.81 -3.48 3.48
N PRO A 1221 70.83 -2.69 4.61
CA PRO A 1221 70.18 -3.06 5.89
C PRO A 1221 70.01 -2.01 7.06
N VAL A 1222 69.51 -2.53 8.22
CA VAL A 1222 69.64 -2.19 9.67
C VAL A 1222 69.18 -0.84 10.30
N THR A 1223 68.48 -0.99 11.44
CA THR A 1223 68.06 -0.08 12.53
C THR A 1223 69.26 0.49 13.36
N PRO A 1224 69.07 1.31 14.43
CA PRO A 1224 68.73 0.80 15.77
C PRO A 1224 67.91 1.75 16.71
N ALA A 1225 67.30 1.12 17.74
CA ALA A 1225 67.13 1.47 19.17
C ALA A 1225 66.78 2.92 19.61
N GLY A 1226 66.02 3.21 20.68
CA GLY A 1226 65.50 2.50 21.87
C GLY A 1226 64.98 3.61 22.81
N LEU A 1227 63.90 3.46 23.59
CA LEU A 1227 63.83 3.08 25.02
C LEU A 1227 62.50 3.71 25.50
N ALA A 1228 61.51 2.94 25.97
CA ALA A 1228 61.32 2.49 27.35
C ALA A 1228 61.04 3.62 28.36
N GLY A 1229 59.81 3.63 28.89
CA GLY A 1229 59.38 4.43 30.03
C GLY A 1229 57.97 4.04 30.49
N ARG A 1230 57.88 2.95 31.28
CA ARG A 1230 56.68 2.52 32.03
C ARG A 1230 56.54 3.33 33.31
N GLY A 1231 55.29 3.52 33.74
CA GLY A 1231 54.81 3.77 35.10
C GLY A 1231 53.29 3.99 35.00
N VAL A 1232 52.39 3.03 35.23
CA VAL A 1232 52.05 2.19 36.40
C VAL A 1232 51.43 2.99 37.56
N GLU A 1233 50.14 2.67 37.75
CA GLU A 1233 49.30 2.70 38.96
C GLU A 1233 48.70 4.00 39.50
N GLY A 1234 47.41 3.92 39.86
CA GLY A 1234 46.91 4.66 41.02
C GLY A 1234 45.48 5.22 41.03
N ILE A 1235 44.46 4.40 40.77
CA ILE A 1235 43.25 4.22 41.60
C ILE A 1235 42.35 5.44 41.99
N SER A 1236 41.04 5.21 41.74
CA SER A 1236 39.82 5.63 42.46
C SER A 1236 39.16 6.98 42.18
N GLY A 1237 37.83 6.90 42.04
CA GLY A 1237 36.92 7.94 42.53
C GLY A 1237 35.80 8.34 41.57
N SER A 1238 34.73 7.53 41.53
CA SER A 1238 33.30 7.92 41.40
C SER A 1238 32.93 9.32 40.86
N GLY A 1239 32.09 9.33 39.82
CA GLY A 1239 31.32 10.47 39.34
C GLY A 1239 30.68 10.17 38.01
#